data_AF-A0AA36D7M1-F1
#
_entry.id   AF-A0AA36D7M1-F1
#
_cell.length_a   1.000
_cell.length_b   1.000
_cell.length_c   1.000
_cell.angle_alpha   90.00
_cell.angle_beta   90.00
_cell.angle_gamma   90.00
#
_symmetry.space_group_name_H-M   'P 1'
#
loop_
_entity.id
_entity.type
_entity.pdbx_description
1 polymer ?
#
loop_
_entity_poly.entity_id
_entity_poly.type
_entity_poly.pdbx_seq_one_letter_code
_entity_poly.pdbx_strand_id
1 'polypeptide(L)'
;MLREDEARAGPLEPMSHARASAVILNMDDFTKEEDYQAAARYWKSVADRLKAANFPIFATPETTATFPAETQELATQLANFCTELLGTANDGILEQSSTYYRLLALFAQGDDTKVFKEKMRFYNYLERCNSIWENESVAYRCNTCAKTPCMSLCADCFLDGDKHAGHDFTRFTSREGGACDCGNADVLNEEGFCPHHGPNAERPPPAPRDIVSLPEFMIPRLFLRFFVMSRGMMSDLKNKVGTNPELSGMEQLLYMADVRTKKVAKLVEFLQECVKIGGPLREIISAMLIDETVYAEMKREIKGPGELSLWESADLLGEDVEGLCDIAPMKQHFDLWGDMLVFDCMLDELLFWIARLTFPQQLINLSLGLFSHHEYAHRYAVRFFKLYPAVVDIVRRLSEALHAFSMMNREKYSVNQIGCRIIHVSVQMLSSEQTCLALDTEMGLLQMIFDSLQYLFKDMLHDSDMTLAPLFRHMTNQDEVAQAIHTTWPLVRCKGNRILHANGYWFVMGDLHNLLSHPHVVERIFSQCDTLGAGYLSSLRWLQGINHTYRIIGGEHQPWDDTFVMNHGFTLEYELSATCMYNSVQGLFELRQGDVARRFVETFRGVLEEWFEALICPRTPPMSCHPFSVSFHLPLHRHLSCALTQLKHLPGMGFHDNPLADDVDFLKKLVLHPMRIQAIRTEYQNNMWVRNGNFIRLSLALYTQQHISMSMLLPDVDILR
;
A
#
# COMPACT_ATOMS: atom_id res chain seq x y z
N MET A 1 41.81 -15.06 30.72
CA MET A 1 42.35 -16.41 30.50
C MET A 1 42.13 -16.80 29.03
N LEU A 2 42.57 -15.93 28.10
CA LEU A 2 42.30 -15.98 26.65
C LEU A 2 43.61 -15.68 25.89
N ARG A 3 44.64 -16.48 26.15
CA ARG A 3 45.91 -16.50 25.38
C ARG A 3 46.54 -17.86 25.61
N GLU A 4 46.11 -18.90 24.90
CA GLU A 4 46.91 -20.13 24.76
C GLU A 4 46.47 -21.13 23.67
N ASP A 5 45.42 -20.87 22.88
CA ASP A 5 44.95 -21.82 21.83
C ASP A 5 45.38 -21.49 20.38
N GLU A 6 46.33 -20.58 20.15
CA GLU A 6 46.81 -20.26 18.78
C GLU A 6 47.94 -21.20 18.25
N ALA A 7 48.31 -22.25 18.99
CA ALA A 7 49.53 -23.04 18.70
C ALA A 7 49.31 -24.42 18.04
N ARG A 8 48.17 -24.68 17.38
CA ARG A 8 47.94 -25.94 16.62
C ARG A 8 47.20 -25.73 15.29
N ALA A 9 47.77 -24.92 14.40
CA ALA A 9 47.48 -25.03 12.97
C ALA A 9 48.83 -25.09 12.23
N GLY A 10 49.15 -26.24 11.63
CA GLY A 10 50.27 -26.31 10.69
C GLY A 10 50.03 -25.34 9.52
N PRO A 11 51.07 -24.90 8.79
CA PRO A 11 50.90 -23.97 7.69
C PRO A 11 50.02 -24.62 6.61
N LEU A 12 48.76 -24.18 6.54
CA LEU A 12 47.89 -24.44 5.39
C LEU A 12 48.61 -23.91 4.16
N GLU A 13 48.79 -24.74 3.12
CA GLU A 13 49.28 -24.28 1.83
C GLU A 13 48.48 -23.02 1.40
N PRO A 14 49.12 -21.98 0.83
CA PRO A 14 48.40 -20.81 0.36
C PRO A 14 47.36 -21.23 -0.68
N MET A 15 46.09 -21.01 -0.36
CA MET A 15 44.98 -21.37 -1.23
C MET A 15 44.98 -20.44 -2.46
N SER A 16 45.03 -21.02 -3.67
CA SER A 16 44.93 -20.26 -4.92
C SER A 16 43.47 -19.91 -5.26
N HIS A 17 43.24 -18.87 -6.07
CA HIS A 17 41.89 -18.51 -6.53
C HIS A 17 41.17 -19.69 -7.19
N ALA A 18 41.86 -20.44 -8.06
CA ALA A 18 41.27 -21.58 -8.76
C ALA A 18 40.83 -22.69 -7.78
N ARG A 19 41.62 -22.94 -6.73
CA ARG A 19 41.26 -23.90 -5.67
C ARG A 19 40.09 -23.37 -4.84
N ALA A 20 40.11 -22.10 -4.46
CA ALA A 20 39.01 -21.48 -3.71
C ALA A 20 37.69 -21.49 -4.49
N SER A 21 37.69 -21.12 -5.77
CA SER A 21 36.53 -21.22 -6.66
C SER A 21 36.02 -22.65 -6.73
N ALA A 22 36.89 -23.62 -7.04
CA ALA A 22 36.50 -25.01 -7.22
C ALA A 22 35.90 -25.62 -5.95
N VAL A 23 36.41 -25.25 -4.77
CA VAL A 23 35.85 -25.70 -3.48
C VAL A 23 34.42 -25.21 -3.33
N ILE A 24 34.15 -23.92 -3.56
CA ILE A 24 32.79 -23.37 -3.40
C ILE A 24 31.83 -23.88 -4.49
N LEU A 25 32.25 -23.88 -5.75
CA LEU A 25 31.39 -24.21 -6.89
C LEU A 25 30.99 -25.69 -6.97
N ASN A 26 31.79 -26.58 -6.38
CA ASN A 26 31.48 -28.01 -6.29
C ASN A 26 30.92 -28.42 -4.92
N MET A 27 30.41 -27.47 -4.14
CA MET A 27 29.79 -27.74 -2.84
C MET A 27 28.40 -28.35 -3.05
N ASP A 28 28.27 -29.64 -2.74
CA ASP A 28 27.06 -30.45 -3.01
C ASP A 28 26.48 -31.12 -1.74
N ASP A 29 26.64 -30.47 -0.57
CA ASP A 29 26.34 -30.92 0.81
C ASP A 29 27.49 -31.66 1.56
N PHE A 30 28.01 -30.96 2.57
CA PHE A 30 28.68 -31.44 3.81
C PHE A 30 29.71 -32.57 3.74
N THR A 31 30.90 -32.36 3.15
CA THR A 31 32.04 -33.26 3.45
C THR A 31 33.34 -32.63 3.94
N LYS A 32 33.58 -31.31 3.86
CA LYS A 32 34.77 -30.67 4.47
C LYS A 32 34.54 -29.20 4.86
N GLU A 33 33.92 -28.97 6.01
CA GLU A 33 33.60 -27.62 6.53
C GLU A 33 34.82 -26.68 6.58
N GLU A 34 36.00 -27.22 6.95
CA GLU A 34 37.26 -26.47 6.99
C GLU A 34 37.72 -25.95 5.63
N ASP A 35 37.50 -26.71 4.54
CA ASP A 35 37.89 -26.31 3.19
C ASP A 35 37.02 -25.16 2.69
N TYR A 36 35.70 -25.20 2.95
CA TYR A 36 34.79 -24.11 2.57
C TYR A 36 35.06 -22.84 3.37
N GLN A 37 35.32 -22.96 4.68
CA GLN A 37 35.70 -21.80 5.49
C GLN A 37 37.00 -21.18 5.00
N ALA A 38 38.00 -21.99 4.65
CA ALA A 38 39.24 -21.49 4.09
C ALA A 38 39.05 -20.81 2.71
N ALA A 39 38.19 -21.35 1.85
CA ALA A 39 37.83 -20.72 0.58
C ALA A 39 37.05 -19.41 0.76
N ALA A 40 36.12 -19.35 1.72
CA ALA A 40 35.41 -18.12 2.06
C ALA A 40 36.35 -17.06 2.66
N ARG A 41 37.31 -17.45 3.52
CA ARG A 41 38.38 -16.56 4.02
C ARG A 41 39.22 -15.99 2.88
N TYR A 42 39.55 -16.81 1.88
CA TYR A 42 40.28 -16.36 0.70
C TYR A 42 39.50 -15.24 -0.02
N TRP A 43 38.24 -15.48 -0.38
CA TRP A 43 37.41 -14.48 -1.07
C TRP A 43 37.14 -13.25 -0.22
N LYS A 44 36.99 -13.40 1.10
CA LYS A 44 36.96 -12.27 2.04
C LYS A 44 38.22 -11.43 1.92
N SER A 45 39.41 -12.04 1.92
CA SER A 45 40.67 -11.32 1.81
C SER A 45 40.79 -10.54 0.50
N VAL A 46 40.27 -11.10 -0.60
CA VAL A 46 40.20 -10.41 -1.89
C VAL A 46 39.29 -9.17 -1.79
N ALA A 47 38.09 -9.33 -1.24
CA ALA A 47 37.14 -8.24 -1.04
C ALA A 47 37.70 -7.15 -0.11
N ASP A 48 38.37 -7.52 0.99
CA ASP A 48 39.00 -6.58 1.92
C ASP A 48 40.08 -5.74 1.24
N ARG A 49 40.90 -6.36 0.36
CA ARG A 49 41.94 -5.66 -0.41
C ARG A 49 41.36 -4.71 -1.45
N LEU A 50 40.30 -5.12 -2.14
CA LEU A 50 39.57 -4.26 -3.08
C LEU A 50 38.94 -3.07 -2.36
N LYS A 51 38.29 -3.32 -1.22
CA LYS A 51 37.68 -2.28 -0.38
C LYS A 51 38.74 -1.31 0.17
N ALA A 52 39.88 -1.82 0.65
CA ALA A 52 40.98 -0.98 1.13
C ALA A 52 41.58 -0.10 0.03
N ALA A 53 41.56 -0.57 -1.23
CA ALA A 53 41.96 0.21 -2.39
C ALA A 53 40.89 1.22 -2.85
N ASN A 54 39.69 1.24 -2.25
CA ASN A 54 38.50 1.94 -2.73
C ASN A 54 38.14 1.57 -4.17
N PHE A 55 38.31 0.29 -4.53
CA PHE A 55 37.87 -0.22 -5.82
C PHE A 55 36.33 -0.24 -5.86
N PRO A 56 35.68 0.31 -6.89
CA PRO A 56 34.22 0.38 -6.95
C PRO A 56 33.59 -1.01 -7.16
N ILE A 57 32.34 -1.19 -6.73
CA ILE A 57 31.65 -2.50 -6.77
C ILE A 57 31.47 -3.00 -8.21
N PHE A 58 31.16 -2.07 -9.11
CA PHE A 58 31.19 -2.22 -10.56
C PHE A 58 32.18 -1.21 -11.11
N ALA A 59 33.06 -1.64 -12.02
CA ALA A 59 34.11 -0.80 -12.56
C ALA A 59 34.13 -0.90 -14.09
N THR A 60 34.24 0.22 -14.79
CA THR A 60 34.47 0.19 -16.24
C THR A 60 35.91 -0.22 -16.55
N PRO A 61 36.24 -0.64 -17.78
CA PRO A 61 37.64 -0.84 -18.19
C PRO A 61 38.51 0.39 -17.95
N GLU A 62 37.99 1.59 -18.19
CA GLU A 62 38.70 2.86 -17.95
C GLU A 62 38.94 3.11 -16.46
N THR A 63 37.91 2.87 -15.64
CA THR A 63 38.00 3.02 -14.18
C THR A 63 38.97 1.99 -13.61
N THR A 64 38.86 0.74 -14.05
CA THR A 64 39.74 -0.36 -13.68
C THR A 64 41.19 -0.03 -14.03
N ALA A 65 41.44 0.53 -15.21
CA ALA A 65 42.79 0.92 -15.65
C ALA A 65 43.47 1.97 -14.74
N THR A 66 42.73 2.69 -13.91
CA THR A 66 43.30 3.65 -12.95
C THR A 66 43.91 2.99 -11.70
N PHE A 67 43.61 1.72 -11.44
CA PHE A 67 44.11 0.98 -10.28
C PHE A 67 45.39 0.20 -10.61
N PRO A 68 46.20 -0.18 -9.61
CA PRO A 68 47.36 -1.05 -9.82
C PRO A 68 46.97 -2.38 -10.48
N ALA A 69 47.84 -2.95 -11.31
CA ALA A 69 47.59 -4.20 -12.04
C ALA A 69 47.14 -5.36 -11.13
N GLU A 70 47.69 -5.43 -9.92
CA GLU A 70 47.28 -6.42 -8.91
C GLU A 70 45.81 -6.23 -8.46
N THR A 71 45.37 -4.99 -8.22
CA THR A 71 43.98 -4.69 -7.88
C THR A 71 43.03 -5.02 -9.04
N GLN A 72 43.44 -4.72 -10.27
CA GLN A 72 42.68 -5.08 -11.47
C GLN A 72 42.51 -6.59 -11.62
N GLU A 73 43.58 -7.35 -11.37
CA GLU A 73 43.56 -8.82 -11.42
C GLU A 73 42.62 -9.41 -10.37
N LEU A 74 42.69 -8.91 -9.13
CA LEU A 74 41.80 -9.33 -8.05
C LEU A 74 40.33 -9.03 -8.34
N ALA A 75 40.04 -7.83 -8.87
CA ALA A 75 38.69 -7.44 -9.26
C ALA A 75 38.14 -8.36 -10.35
N THR A 76 38.96 -8.65 -11.37
CA THR A 76 38.60 -9.57 -12.46
C THR A 76 38.34 -10.99 -11.94
N GLN A 77 39.18 -11.48 -11.02
CA GLN A 77 39.00 -12.81 -10.40
C GLN A 77 37.70 -12.89 -9.61
N LEU A 78 37.39 -11.87 -8.79
CA LEU A 78 36.15 -11.83 -8.01
C LEU A 78 34.91 -11.71 -8.91
N ALA A 79 34.96 -10.89 -9.95
CA ALA A 79 33.87 -10.75 -10.91
C ALA A 79 33.56 -12.06 -11.63
N ASN A 80 34.59 -12.73 -12.16
CA ASN A 80 34.45 -14.03 -12.83
C ASN A 80 33.88 -15.10 -11.89
N PHE A 81 34.40 -15.16 -10.65
CA PHE A 81 33.90 -16.08 -9.64
C PHE A 81 32.42 -15.84 -9.32
N CYS A 82 32.00 -14.58 -9.13
CA CYS A 82 30.61 -14.25 -8.92
C CYS A 82 29.72 -14.65 -10.10
N THR A 83 30.17 -14.41 -11.33
CA THR A 83 29.44 -14.78 -12.55
C THR A 83 29.26 -16.29 -12.65
N GLU A 84 30.30 -17.08 -12.38
CA GLU A 84 30.23 -18.54 -12.38
C GLU A 84 29.32 -19.08 -11.25
N LEU A 85 29.42 -18.50 -10.05
CA LEU A 85 28.62 -18.88 -8.88
C LEU A 85 27.12 -18.63 -9.09
N LEU A 86 26.78 -17.50 -9.69
CA LEU A 86 25.39 -17.10 -9.88
C LEU A 86 24.81 -17.66 -11.19
N GLY A 87 25.64 -18.02 -12.17
CA GLY A 87 25.24 -18.59 -13.46
C GLY A 87 24.72 -17.56 -14.47
N THR A 88 23.69 -17.96 -15.21
CA THR A 88 22.89 -17.22 -16.18
C THR A 88 21.41 -17.32 -15.81
N ALA A 89 20.55 -16.47 -16.37
CA ALA A 89 19.13 -16.44 -15.97
C ALA A 89 18.32 -17.71 -16.31
N ASN A 90 18.89 -18.65 -17.08
CA ASN A 90 18.20 -19.82 -17.62
C ASN A 90 18.81 -21.17 -17.22
N ASP A 91 19.92 -21.19 -16.47
CA ASP A 91 20.55 -22.45 -16.05
C ASP A 91 19.97 -23.03 -14.75
N GLY A 92 19.08 -22.30 -14.08
CA GLY A 92 18.44 -22.73 -12.84
C GLY A 92 19.39 -22.84 -11.64
N ILE A 93 20.62 -22.30 -11.71
CA ILE A 93 21.60 -22.41 -10.62
C ILE A 93 21.08 -21.79 -9.32
N LEU A 94 20.44 -20.63 -9.38
CA LEU A 94 19.85 -19.95 -8.22
C LEU A 94 18.58 -20.65 -7.69
N GLU A 95 18.04 -21.62 -8.45
CA GLU A 95 16.91 -22.46 -8.01
C GLU A 95 17.40 -23.73 -7.29
N GLN A 96 18.71 -23.98 -7.22
CA GLN A 96 19.29 -25.13 -6.51
C GLN A 96 19.48 -24.82 -5.02
N SER A 97 19.22 -25.79 -4.16
CA SER A 97 19.42 -25.63 -2.71
C SER A 97 20.90 -25.54 -2.33
N SER A 98 21.80 -26.18 -3.10
CA SER A 98 23.25 -26.09 -2.91
C SER A 98 23.75 -24.64 -3.01
N THR A 99 23.22 -23.85 -3.94
CA THR A 99 23.57 -22.44 -4.13
C THR A 99 23.25 -21.59 -2.92
N TYR A 100 22.14 -21.85 -2.23
CA TYR A 100 21.81 -21.19 -0.96
C TYR A 100 22.92 -21.39 0.09
N TYR A 101 23.38 -22.63 0.27
CA TYR A 101 24.43 -22.94 1.24
C TYR A 101 25.80 -22.37 0.83
N ARG A 102 26.12 -22.37 -0.47
CA ARG A 102 27.33 -21.72 -1.00
C ARG A 102 27.35 -20.22 -0.67
N LEU A 103 26.22 -19.54 -0.91
CA LEU A 103 26.09 -18.11 -0.59
C LEU A 103 26.20 -17.86 0.92
N LEU A 104 25.55 -18.68 1.75
CA LEU A 104 25.61 -18.54 3.20
C LEU A 104 27.04 -18.71 3.74
N ALA A 105 27.79 -19.68 3.23
CA ALA A 105 29.19 -19.91 3.60
C ALA A 105 30.10 -18.72 3.20
N LEU A 106 29.89 -18.16 2.00
CA LEU A 106 30.61 -16.96 1.55
C LEU A 106 30.26 -15.74 2.41
N PHE A 107 28.99 -15.56 2.77
CA PHE A 107 28.54 -14.44 3.58
C PHE A 107 29.05 -14.53 5.03
N ALA A 108 29.22 -15.75 5.55
CA ALA A 108 29.91 -15.99 6.81
C ALA A 108 31.42 -15.65 6.75
N GLN A 109 31.98 -15.44 5.56
CA GLN A 109 33.34 -14.96 5.32
C GLN A 109 34.42 -15.79 6.01
N GLY A 110 34.15 -17.09 6.19
CA GLY A 110 35.06 -18.04 6.80
C GLY A 110 34.85 -18.31 8.29
N ASP A 111 33.92 -17.61 8.93
CA ASP A 111 33.42 -17.95 10.25
C ASP A 111 32.45 -19.13 10.15
N ASP A 112 32.24 -19.87 11.26
CA ASP A 112 31.07 -20.74 11.38
C ASP A 112 29.79 -19.89 11.24
N THR A 113 28.76 -20.44 10.60
CA THR A 113 27.54 -19.68 10.31
C THR A 113 26.83 -19.20 11.58
N LYS A 114 26.84 -19.99 12.67
CA LYS A 114 26.22 -19.57 13.93
C LYS A 114 27.02 -18.45 14.58
N VAL A 115 28.34 -18.58 14.62
CA VAL A 115 29.26 -17.55 15.12
C VAL A 115 29.09 -16.25 14.33
N PHE A 116 29.01 -16.33 13.00
CA PHE A 116 28.76 -15.17 12.14
C PHE A 116 27.42 -14.51 12.46
N LYS A 117 26.35 -15.29 12.61
CA LYS A 117 25.01 -14.77 12.98
C LYS A 117 25.03 -14.06 14.33
N GLU A 118 25.67 -14.62 15.34
CA GLU A 118 25.83 -13.99 16.65
C GLU A 118 26.63 -12.68 16.56
N LYS A 119 27.70 -12.68 15.78
CA LYS A 119 28.51 -11.50 15.50
C LYS A 119 27.70 -10.40 14.80
N MET A 120 26.86 -10.72 13.82
CA MET A 120 25.99 -9.73 13.16
C MET A 120 24.89 -9.21 14.10
N ARG A 121 24.33 -10.09 14.95
CA ARG A 121 23.31 -9.71 15.95
C ARG A 121 23.85 -8.74 17.00
N PHE A 122 25.13 -8.86 17.37
CA PHE A 122 25.76 -7.90 18.29
C PHE A 122 25.69 -6.45 17.78
N TYR A 123 25.79 -6.26 16.46
CA TYR A 123 25.66 -4.95 15.80
C TYR A 123 24.23 -4.65 15.32
N ASN A 124 23.25 -5.49 15.65
CA ASN A 124 21.86 -5.28 15.25
C ASN A 124 21.17 -4.30 16.20
N TYR A 125 21.40 -3.02 15.97
CA TYR A 125 20.69 -1.93 16.63
C TYR A 125 19.66 -1.32 15.70
N LEU A 126 18.44 -1.11 16.22
CA LEU A 126 17.36 -0.50 15.48
C LEU A 126 16.64 0.50 16.38
N GLU A 127 16.40 1.71 15.87
CA GLU A 127 15.57 2.68 16.58
C GLU A 127 14.10 2.21 16.68
N ARG A 128 13.64 1.47 15.66
CA ARG A 128 12.31 0.85 15.61
C ARG A 128 12.44 -0.64 15.40
N CYS A 129 11.58 -1.42 16.03
CA CYS A 129 11.51 -2.85 15.77
C CYS A 129 11.15 -3.10 14.31
N ASN A 130 11.76 -4.14 13.74
CA ASN A 130 11.60 -4.50 12.34
C ASN A 130 11.03 -5.91 12.18
N SER A 131 10.41 -6.44 13.25
CA SER A 131 9.70 -7.71 13.21
C SER A 131 8.45 -7.54 12.35
N ILE A 132 8.41 -8.29 11.24
CA ILE A 132 7.26 -8.39 10.34
C ILE A 132 6.75 -9.82 10.43
N TRP A 133 5.44 -9.98 10.43
CA TRP A 133 4.80 -11.29 10.50
C TRP A 133 3.74 -11.46 9.42
N GLU A 134 3.52 -12.72 9.07
CA GLU A 134 2.55 -13.13 8.05
C GLU A 134 1.17 -13.37 8.68
N ASN A 135 0.20 -13.71 7.84
CA ASN A 135 -1.14 -14.08 8.25
C ASN A 135 -1.11 -15.17 9.31
N GLU A 136 -2.08 -15.10 10.23
CA GLU A 136 -2.28 -16.00 11.36
C GLU A 136 -1.19 -15.96 12.45
N SER A 137 -0.30 -14.96 12.41
CA SER A 137 0.69 -14.75 13.47
C SER A 137 0.09 -14.12 14.73
N VAL A 138 0.69 -14.40 15.88
CA VAL A 138 0.27 -13.81 17.17
C VAL A 138 0.93 -12.45 17.36
N ALA A 139 0.11 -11.44 17.67
CA ALA A 139 0.55 -10.10 18.02
C ALA A 139 -0.18 -9.59 19.27
N TYR A 140 0.35 -8.52 19.85
CA TYR A 140 -0.16 -7.90 21.08
C TYR A 140 -0.55 -6.45 20.81
N ARG A 141 -1.66 -6.00 21.41
CA ARG A 141 -2.07 -4.60 21.42
C ARG A 141 -2.22 -4.15 22.85
N CYS A 142 -1.37 -3.23 23.30
CA CYS A 142 -1.51 -2.61 24.61
C CYS A 142 -2.36 -1.33 24.49
N ASN A 143 -3.63 -1.40 24.88
CA ASN A 143 -4.56 -0.27 24.79
C ASN A 143 -4.13 0.90 25.69
N THR A 144 -3.39 0.62 26.77
CA THR A 144 -2.83 1.65 27.66
C THR A 144 -1.70 2.43 27.01
N CYS A 145 -0.83 1.78 26.24
CA CYS A 145 0.32 2.43 25.60
C CYS A 145 0.01 2.97 24.20
N ALA A 146 -1.03 2.45 23.55
CA ALA A 146 -1.41 2.81 22.19
C ALA A 146 -1.81 4.29 22.07
N LYS A 147 -1.27 4.98 21.05
CA LYS A 147 -1.83 6.24 20.57
C LYS A 147 -2.91 6.00 19.51
N THR A 148 -2.79 4.90 18.76
CA THR A 148 -3.75 4.52 17.70
C THR A 148 -4.29 3.10 17.92
N PRO A 149 -5.54 2.82 17.53
CA PRO A 149 -6.14 1.50 17.71
C PRO A 149 -5.53 0.42 16.80
N CYS A 150 -4.70 0.79 15.83
CA CYS A 150 -4.04 -0.13 14.90
C CYS A 150 -2.68 -0.62 15.41
N MET A 151 -2.13 -0.01 16.46
CA MET A 151 -0.82 -0.34 17.02
C MET A 151 -0.72 -1.83 17.40
N SER A 152 0.40 -2.44 17.03
CA SER A 152 0.69 -3.86 17.25
C SER A 152 2.15 -4.09 17.66
N LEU A 153 2.37 -4.97 18.65
CA LEU A 153 3.68 -5.38 19.15
C LEU A 153 3.93 -6.87 18.87
N CYS A 154 5.16 -7.21 18.48
CA CYS A 154 5.61 -8.60 18.45
C CYS A 154 5.74 -9.16 19.87
N ALA A 155 5.77 -10.49 19.99
CA ALA A 155 5.91 -11.16 21.28
C ALA A 155 7.17 -10.74 22.04
N ASP A 156 8.30 -10.61 21.34
CA ASP A 156 9.57 -10.25 21.94
C ASP A 156 9.50 -8.84 22.56
N CYS A 157 8.98 -7.85 21.83
CA CYS A 157 8.87 -6.48 22.35
C CYS A 157 7.84 -6.35 23.49
N PHE A 158 6.72 -7.08 23.42
CA PHE A 158 5.69 -6.99 24.44
C PHE A 158 6.09 -7.66 25.76
N LEU A 159 6.83 -8.77 25.69
CA LEU A 159 7.22 -9.54 26.87
C LEU A 159 8.53 -9.04 27.51
N ASP A 160 9.25 -8.14 26.85
CA ASP A 160 10.55 -7.69 27.28
C ASP A 160 10.48 -6.46 28.21
N GLY A 161 11.11 -6.56 29.38
CA GLY A 161 11.31 -5.46 30.31
C GLY A 161 10.14 -5.07 31.23
N ASP A 162 9.15 -5.95 31.45
CA ASP A 162 7.97 -5.75 32.33
C ASP A 162 7.17 -4.45 32.07
N LYS A 163 7.40 -3.77 30.93
CA LYS A 163 6.83 -2.45 30.60
C LYS A 163 5.31 -2.45 30.46
N HIS A 164 4.73 -3.60 30.16
CA HIS A 164 3.29 -3.77 29.98
C HIS A 164 2.62 -4.46 31.18
N ALA A 165 3.33 -4.65 32.30
CA ALA A 165 2.79 -5.27 33.50
C ALA A 165 1.64 -4.42 34.08
N GLY A 166 0.46 -5.02 34.23
CA GLY A 166 -0.73 -4.35 34.77
C GLY A 166 -1.48 -3.44 33.80
N HIS A 167 -1.06 -3.37 32.53
CA HIS A 167 -1.76 -2.60 31.49
C HIS A 167 -2.96 -3.38 30.91
N ASP A 168 -3.89 -2.65 30.30
CA ASP A 168 -4.94 -3.26 29.47
C ASP A 168 -4.36 -3.62 28.10
N PHE A 169 -4.46 -4.89 27.72
CA PHE A 169 -3.95 -5.38 26.45
C PHE A 169 -4.80 -6.52 25.89
N THR A 170 -4.75 -6.67 24.57
CA THR A 170 -5.36 -7.76 23.83
C THR A 170 -4.28 -8.54 23.09
N ARG A 171 -4.28 -9.86 23.25
CA ARG A 171 -3.55 -10.78 22.35
C ARG A 171 -4.49 -11.15 21.21
N PHE A 172 -4.03 -11.01 19.97
CA PHE A 172 -4.82 -11.33 18.80
C PHE A 172 -4.01 -12.10 17.75
N THR A 173 -4.74 -12.82 16.89
CA THR A 173 -4.18 -13.46 15.71
C THR A 173 -4.33 -12.51 14.53
N SER A 174 -3.24 -12.01 13.98
CA SER A 174 -3.29 -11.10 12.84
C SER A 174 -3.70 -11.86 11.58
N ARG A 175 -4.85 -11.52 10.98
CA ARG A 175 -5.34 -12.19 9.77
C ARG A 175 -4.65 -11.74 8.49
N GLU A 176 -4.12 -10.51 8.48
CA GLU A 176 -3.63 -9.83 7.28
C GLU A 176 -2.11 -9.54 7.33
N GLY A 177 -1.40 -10.13 8.29
CA GLY A 177 0.02 -9.84 8.56
C GLY A 177 0.20 -8.58 9.42
N GLY A 178 1.42 -8.08 9.55
CA GLY A 178 1.70 -6.83 10.26
C GLY A 178 3.17 -6.66 10.62
N ALA A 179 3.47 -5.49 11.19
CA ALA A 179 4.80 -5.12 11.67
C ALA A 179 4.72 -4.63 13.13
N CYS A 180 5.84 -4.74 13.84
CA CYS A 180 5.96 -4.29 15.21
C CYS A 180 6.15 -2.78 15.30
N ASP A 181 5.35 -2.11 16.12
CA ASP A 181 5.39 -0.67 16.33
C ASP A 181 6.33 -0.23 17.48
N CYS A 182 7.07 -1.15 18.09
CA CYS A 182 7.97 -0.83 19.19
C CYS A 182 9.07 0.15 18.73
N GLY A 183 9.24 1.26 19.45
CA GLY A 183 10.15 2.36 19.08
C GLY A 183 9.52 3.42 18.16
N ASN A 184 8.30 3.23 17.67
CA ASN A 184 7.59 4.22 16.87
C ASN A 184 6.75 5.17 17.75
N ALA A 185 7.28 6.36 18.02
CA ALA A 185 6.64 7.36 18.87
C ALA A 185 5.34 7.94 18.27
N ASP A 186 5.08 7.73 16.98
CA ASP A 186 3.86 8.24 16.34
C ASP A 186 2.62 7.42 16.75
N VAL A 187 2.79 6.12 17.05
CA VAL A 187 1.68 5.19 17.30
C VAL A 187 1.69 4.56 18.70
N LEU A 188 2.81 4.67 19.41
CA LEU A 188 3.04 4.07 20.73
C LEU A 188 3.71 5.08 21.67
N ASN A 189 3.21 5.20 22.90
CA ASN A 189 3.86 6.01 23.93
C ASN A 189 5.24 5.44 24.29
N GLU A 190 6.24 6.30 24.49
CA GLU A 190 7.64 5.88 24.74
C GLU A 190 7.79 4.98 25.98
N GLU A 191 6.90 5.11 26.96
CA GLU A 191 6.84 4.25 28.15
C GLU A 191 6.58 2.77 27.82
N GLY A 192 5.95 2.51 26.67
CA GLY A 192 5.69 1.18 26.13
C GLY A 192 6.79 0.65 25.19
N PHE A 193 7.91 1.37 25.02
CA PHE A 193 9.05 0.84 24.26
C PHE A 193 9.82 -0.18 25.08
N CYS A 194 10.23 -1.28 24.44
CA CYS A 194 11.11 -2.24 25.07
C CYS A 194 12.53 -1.65 25.23
N PRO A 195 13.38 -2.22 26.10
CA PRO A 195 14.73 -1.71 26.36
C PRO A 195 15.66 -1.63 25.14
N HIS A 196 15.32 -2.33 24.06
CA HIS A 196 16.12 -2.43 22.84
C HIS A 196 15.71 -1.47 21.72
N HIS A 197 14.55 -0.82 21.82
CA HIS A 197 14.04 0.07 20.77
C HIS A 197 13.67 1.44 21.33
N GLY A 198 13.72 2.45 20.46
CA GLY A 198 13.46 3.85 20.80
C GLY A 198 14.71 4.63 21.25
N PRO A 199 14.53 5.90 21.64
CA PRO A 199 15.64 6.83 21.90
C PRO A 199 16.58 6.41 23.04
N ASN A 200 16.06 5.65 24.00
CA ASN A 200 16.77 5.26 25.22
C ASN A 200 17.48 3.90 25.13
N ALA A 201 17.43 3.23 23.96
CA ALA A 201 18.08 1.95 23.77
C ALA A 201 19.61 2.07 23.77
N GLU A 202 20.30 1.10 24.38
CA GLU A 202 21.76 1.05 24.38
C GLU A 202 22.30 0.75 22.97
N ARG A 203 23.19 1.62 22.49
CA ARG A 203 23.77 1.52 21.14
C ARG A 203 25.08 0.73 21.16
N PRO A 204 25.24 -0.32 20.35
CA PRO A 204 26.52 -0.97 20.16
C PRO A 204 27.51 -0.01 19.48
N PRO A 205 28.83 -0.25 19.60
CA PRO A 205 29.81 0.48 18.81
C PRO A 205 29.57 0.25 17.31
N PRO A 206 29.97 1.20 16.43
CA PRO A 206 29.90 1.00 14.99
C PRO A 206 30.62 -0.27 14.57
N ALA A 207 30.00 -1.04 13.66
CA ALA A 207 30.61 -2.26 13.16
C ALA A 207 31.90 -1.95 12.38
N PRO A 208 32.92 -2.84 12.41
CA PRO A 208 34.10 -2.71 11.56
C PRO A 208 33.71 -2.60 10.08
N ARG A 209 34.39 -1.71 9.34
CA ARG A 209 34.08 -1.48 7.92
C ARG A 209 34.22 -2.73 7.06
N ASP A 210 35.08 -3.65 7.45
CA ASP A 210 35.40 -4.89 6.75
C ASP A 210 34.60 -6.10 7.25
N ILE A 211 33.62 -5.89 8.14
CA ILE A 211 32.86 -6.98 8.76
C ILE A 211 32.03 -7.78 7.75
N VAL A 212 31.68 -7.17 6.60
CA VAL A 212 30.86 -7.74 5.51
C VAL A 212 31.35 -7.32 4.12
N SER A 213 32.68 -7.20 3.92
CA SER A 213 33.26 -6.77 2.64
C SER A 213 32.87 -7.67 1.47
N LEU A 214 32.90 -9.00 1.63
CA LEU A 214 32.53 -9.91 0.53
C LEU A 214 31.03 -9.82 0.18
N PRO A 215 30.09 -9.85 1.16
CA PRO A 215 28.68 -9.53 0.91
C PRO A 215 28.45 -8.23 0.15
N GLU A 216 29.21 -7.17 0.43
CA GLU A 216 29.08 -5.86 -0.24
C GLU A 216 29.30 -5.94 -1.75
N PHE A 217 30.24 -6.76 -2.22
CA PHE A 217 30.45 -6.99 -3.66
C PHE A 217 29.42 -7.95 -4.27
N MET A 218 28.82 -8.83 -3.46
CA MET A 218 27.91 -9.88 -3.94
C MET A 218 26.44 -9.44 -3.99
N ILE A 219 25.97 -8.67 -3.00
CA ILE A 219 24.56 -8.24 -2.88
C ILE A 219 24.06 -7.53 -4.15
N PRO A 220 24.79 -6.56 -4.74
CA PRO A 220 24.34 -5.92 -5.97
C PRO A 220 24.23 -6.90 -7.14
N ARG A 221 25.13 -7.89 -7.23
CA ARG A 221 25.07 -8.95 -8.25
C ARG A 221 23.88 -9.89 -8.04
N LEU A 222 23.48 -10.15 -6.79
CA LEU A 222 22.25 -10.88 -6.47
C LEU A 222 21.00 -10.12 -6.96
N PHE A 223 20.92 -8.80 -6.72
CA PHE A 223 19.82 -7.98 -7.24
C PHE A 223 19.83 -7.88 -8.76
N LEU A 224 20.99 -7.73 -9.39
CA LEU A 224 21.13 -7.81 -10.84
C LEU A 224 20.50 -9.10 -11.36
N ARG A 225 20.81 -10.24 -10.73
CA ARG A 225 20.24 -11.53 -11.12
C ARG A 225 18.75 -11.63 -10.87
N PHE A 226 18.25 -11.07 -9.78
CA PHE A 226 16.81 -10.92 -9.56
C PHE A 226 16.15 -10.17 -10.72
N PHE A 227 16.69 -9.02 -11.15
CA PHE A 227 16.12 -8.22 -12.23
C PHE A 227 16.13 -8.94 -13.58
N VAL A 228 17.27 -9.54 -13.97
CA VAL A 228 17.35 -10.31 -15.23
C VAL A 228 16.38 -11.48 -15.22
N MET A 229 16.18 -12.15 -14.08
CA MET A 229 15.24 -13.27 -13.96
C MET A 229 13.78 -12.84 -14.00
N SER A 230 13.48 -11.61 -13.57
CA SER A 230 12.13 -11.03 -13.58
C SER A 230 11.73 -10.51 -14.97
N ARG A 231 12.66 -9.85 -15.68
CA ARG A 231 12.48 -9.26 -17.01
C ARG A 231 12.02 -10.25 -18.09
N GLY A 232 11.40 -9.72 -19.14
CA GLY A 232 10.92 -10.48 -20.31
C GLY A 232 9.58 -11.17 -20.11
N MET A 233 8.81 -10.78 -19.09
CA MET A 233 7.49 -11.37 -18.83
C MET A 233 6.52 -11.12 -20.00
N MET A 234 6.49 -9.90 -20.53
CA MET A 234 5.68 -9.52 -21.69
C MET A 234 6.15 -10.18 -22.98
N SER A 235 7.46 -10.31 -23.16
CA SER A 235 8.03 -11.01 -24.31
C SER A 235 7.63 -12.49 -24.30
N ASP A 236 7.74 -13.16 -23.15
CA ASP A 236 7.30 -14.55 -22.98
C ASP A 236 5.80 -14.72 -23.24
N LEU A 237 4.96 -13.78 -22.79
CA LEU A 237 3.53 -13.76 -23.08
C LEU A 237 3.23 -13.64 -24.58
N LYS A 238 3.87 -12.70 -25.28
CA LYS A 238 3.71 -12.50 -26.73
C LYS A 238 4.13 -13.75 -27.51
N ASN A 239 5.20 -14.40 -27.06
CA ASN A 239 5.72 -15.63 -27.63
C ASN A 239 5.01 -16.90 -27.11
N LYS A 240 4.01 -16.75 -26.23
CA LYS A 240 3.25 -17.83 -25.58
C LYS A 240 4.10 -18.85 -24.81
N VAL A 241 5.30 -18.46 -24.37
CA VAL A 241 6.22 -19.33 -23.62
C VAL A 241 5.63 -19.59 -22.24
N GLY A 242 5.38 -20.86 -21.93
CA GLY A 242 4.86 -21.30 -20.63
C GLY A 242 3.39 -20.98 -20.36
N THR A 243 2.69 -20.24 -21.24
CA THR A 243 1.28 -19.81 -21.06
C THR A 243 0.25 -20.90 -21.41
N ASN A 244 -0.92 -20.86 -20.76
CA ASN A 244 -2.09 -21.64 -21.19
C ASN A 244 -2.99 -20.78 -22.12
N PRO A 245 -3.18 -21.15 -23.40
CA PRO A 245 -3.95 -20.36 -24.36
C PRO A 245 -5.45 -20.27 -24.04
N GLU A 246 -5.98 -21.09 -23.13
CA GLU A 246 -7.39 -21.04 -22.70
C GLU A 246 -7.68 -19.92 -21.69
N LEU A 247 -6.65 -19.35 -21.08
CA LEU A 247 -6.79 -18.28 -20.09
C LEU A 247 -7.13 -16.94 -20.76
N SER A 248 -7.94 -16.12 -20.11
CA SER A 248 -8.15 -14.73 -20.55
C SER A 248 -6.86 -13.89 -20.41
N GLY A 249 -6.80 -12.72 -21.06
CA GLY A 249 -5.58 -11.88 -21.06
C GLY A 249 -5.06 -11.52 -19.67
N MET A 250 -5.96 -11.15 -18.73
CA MET A 250 -5.55 -10.88 -17.34
C MET A 250 -5.17 -12.15 -16.58
N GLU A 251 -5.80 -13.29 -16.84
CA GLU A 251 -5.39 -14.56 -16.23
C GLU A 251 -4.00 -15.01 -16.69
N GLN A 252 -3.66 -14.79 -17.98
CA GLN A 252 -2.33 -15.07 -18.50
C GLN A 252 -1.26 -14.20 -17.82
N LEU A 253 -1.54 -12.91 -17.61
CA LEU A 253 -0.66 -11.99 -16.89
C LEU A 253 -0.42 -12.47 -15.44
N LEU A 254 -1.47 -12.78 -14.69
CA LEU A 254 -1.35 -13.27 -13.31
C LEU A 254 -0.62 -14.60 -13.22
N TYR A 255 -0.89 -15.51 -14.15
CA TYR A 255 -0.20 -16.79 -14.21
C TYR A 255 1.30 -16.61 -14.50
N MET A 256 1.68 -15.70 -15.39
CA MET A 256 3.08 -15.37 -15.64
C MET A 256 3.74 -14.68 -14.44
N ALA A 257 3.01 -13.84 -13.71
CA ALA A 257 3.49 -13.26 -12.46
C ALA A 257 3.82 -14.34 -11.43
N ASP A 258 3.00 -15.37 -11.30
CA ASP A 258 3.28 -16.53 -10.44
C ASP A 258 4.51 -17.32 -10.89
N VAL A 259 4.66 -17.54 -12.21
CA VAL A 259 5.83 -18.24 -12.77
C VAL A 259 7.11 -17.47 -12.45
N ARG A 260 7.12 -16.16 -12.66
CA ARG A 260 8.26 -15.29 -12.33
C ARG A 260 8.53 -15.24 -10.83
N THR A 261 7.49 -15.12 -10.01
CA THR A 261 7.60 -15.14 -8.54
C THR A 261 8.24 -16.45 -8.04
N LYS A 262 7.84 -17.60 -8.60
CA LYS A 262 8.46 -18.89 -8.26
C LYS A 262 9.92 -18.97 -8.70
N LYS A 263 10.26 -18.45 -9.88
CA LYS A 263 11.62 -18.45 -10.42
C LYS A 263 12.61 -17.71 -9.51
N VAL A 264 12.18 -16.61 -8.88
CA VAL A 264 13.02 -15.79 -8.00
C VAL A 264 12.94 -16.18 -6.51
N ALA A 265 12.06 -17.12 -6.13
CA ALA A 265 11.71 -17.39 -4.73
C ALA A 265 12.92 -17.72 -3.83
N LYS A 266 13.80 -18.63 -4.24
CA LYS A 266 14.98 -19.02 -3.43
C LYS A 266 16.00 -17.89 -3.26
N LEU A 267 16.15 -17.05 -4.28
CA LEU A 267 17.01 -15.86 -4.22
C LEU A 267 16.44 -14.83 -3.22
N VAL A 268 15.13 -14.59 -3.29
CA VAL A 268 14.43 -13.69 -2.36
C VAL A 268 14.51 -14.23 -0.93
N GLU A 269 14.31 -15.54 -0.73
CA GLU A 269 14.47 -16.21 0.56
C GLU A 269 15.88 -16.01 1.15
N PHE A 270 16.92 -16.13 0.32
CA PHE A 270 18.29 -15.86 0.75
C PHE A 270 18.51 -14.39 1.15
N LEU A 271 17.99 -13.43 0.36
CA LEU A 271 18.07 -12.01 0.69
C LEU A 271 17.31 -11.68 1.99
N GLN A 272 16.15 -12.29 2.21
CA GLN A 272 15.40 -12.16 3.46
C GLN A 272 16.18 -12.73 4.65
N GLU A 273 16.88 -13.86 4.48
CA GLU A 273 17.77 -14.39 5.51
C GLU A 273 18.89 -13.39 5.83
N CYS A 274 19.50 -12.76 4.81
CA CYS A 274 20.51 -11.72 5.04
C CYS A 274 19.99 -10.56 5.89
N VAL A 275 18.75 -10.12 5.65
CA VAL A 275 18.09 -9.08 6.45
C VAL A 275 17.87 -9.52 7.92
N LYS A 276 17.52 -10.79 8.13
CA LYS A 276 17.31 -11.40 9.46
C LYS A 276 18.61 -11.63 10.24
N ILE A 277 19.73 -11.85 9.56
CA ILE A 277 21.02 -12.16 10.19
C ILE A 277 21.50 -11.02 11.11
N GLY A 278 21.35 -9.75 10.71
CA GLY A 278 21.64 -8.62 11.58
C GLY A 278 21.89 -7.29 10.88
N GLY A 279 22.24 -6.27 11.68
CA GLY A 279 22.37 -4.88 11.26
C GLY A 279 23.30 -4.65 10.07
N PRO A 280 24.57 -5.11 10.09
CA PRO A 280 25.54 -4.78 9.03
C PRO A 280 25.12 -5.23 7.62
N LEU A 281 24.52 -6.42 7.49
CA LEU A 281 24.01 -6.88 6.19
C LEU A 281 22.81 -6.06 5.75
N ARG A 282 21.91 -5.72 6.67
CA ARG A 282 20.74 -4.90 6.39
C ARG A 282 21.12 -3.51 5.91
N GLU A 283 22.08 -2.87 6.58
CA GLU A 283 22.61 -1.55 6.21
C GLU A 283 23.17 -1.55 4.79
N ILE A 284 23.98 -2.56 4.43
CA ILE A 284 24.52 -2.66 3.07
C ILE A 284 23.42 -2.92 2.04
N ILE A 285 22.47 -3.81 2.31
CA ILE A 285 21.36 -4.06 1.38
C ILE A 285 20.56 -2.77 1.15
N SER A 286 20.19 -2.06 2.22
CA SER A 286 19.49 -0.78 2.14
C SER A 286 20.27 0.26 1.35
N ALA A 287 21.56 0.44 1.66
CA ALA A 287 22.41 1.43 1.01
C ALA A 287 22.60 1.13 -0.48
N MET A 288 22.83 -0.14 -0.84
CA MET A 288 23.00 -0.54 -2.24
C MET A 288 21.71 -0.33 -3.05
N LEU A 289 20.55 -0.61 -2.46
CA LEU A 289 19.27 -0.48 -3.17
C LEU A 289 18.95 0.96 -3.57
N ILE A 290 19.40 1.95 -2.80
CA ILE A 290 19.19 3.38 -3.08
C ILE A 290 20.38 4.05 -3.79
N ASP A 291 21.49 3.33 -4.00
CA ASP A 291 22.66 3.88 -4.66
C ASP A 291 22.44 4.00 -6.19
N GLU A 292 22.26 5.24 -6.63
CA GLU A 292 22.05 5.58 -8.05
C GLU A 292 23.28 5.26 -8.91
N THR A 293 24.49 5.37 -8.34
CA THR A 293 25.73 5.11 -9.08
C THR A 293 25.88 3.63 -9.37
N VAL A 294 25.62 2.77 -8.37
CA VAL A 294 25.67 1.31 -8.53
C VAL A 294 24.68 0.85 -9.59
N TYR A 295 23.44 1.35 -9.55
CA TYR A 295 22.44 0.98 -10.55
C TYR A 295 22.76 1.52 -11.95
N ALA A 296 23.30 2.74 -12.05
CA ALA A 296 23.75 3.31 -13.32
C ALA A 296 24.86 2.46 -13.96
N GLU A 297 25.83 1.99 -13.18
CA GLU A 297 26.89 1.09 -13.66
C GLU A 297 26.32 -0.25 -14.14
N MET A 298 25.37 -0.84 -13.41
CA MET A 298 24.71 -2.10 -13.84
C MET A 298 24.01 -1.98 -15.20
N LYS A 299 23.48 -0.80 -15.55
CA LYS A 299 22.77 -0.54 -16.81
C LYS A 299 23.70 -0.38 -18.02
N ARG A 300 25.01 -0.24 -17.82
CA ARG A 300 25.94 0.04 -18.93
C ARG A 300 26.22 -1.17 -19.79
N GLU A 301 26.49 -0.90 -21.08
CA GLU A 301 27.00 -1.88 -22.03
C GLU A 301 28.42 -2.28 -21.61
N ILE A 302 28.62 -3.55 -21.24
CA ILE A 302 29.95 -4.10 -20.94
C ILE A 302 30.47 -4.79 -22.20
N LYS A 303 31.58 -4.29 -22.76
CA LYS A 303 32.29 -4.93 -23.88
C LYS A 303 33.45 -5.76 -23.36
N GLY A 304 33.17 -7.00 -22.94
CA GLY A 304 34.20 -7.95 -22.50
C GLY A 304 33.63 -9.18 -21.80
N PRO A 305 34.37 -10.30 -21.70
CA PRO A 305 33.91 -11.49 -21.00
C PRO A 305 33.96 -11.29 -19.48
N GLY A 306 32.90 -11.72 -18.77
CA GLY A 306 32.99 -12.07 -17.34
C GLY A 306 32.11 -11.29 -16.37
N GLU A 307 31.49 -10.17 -16.76
CA GLU A 307 30.65 -9.38 -15.85
C GLU A 307 29.20 -9.26 -16.35
N LEU A 308 28.25 -9.57 -15.46
CA LEU A 308 26.83 -9.49 -15.73
C LEU A 308 26.39 -8.02 -15.79
N SER A 309 25.55 -7.68 -16.76
CA SER A 309 25.00 -6.34 -16.96
C SER A 309 23.49 -6.39 -17.23
N LEU A 310 22.78 -5.33 -16.86
CA LEU A 310 21.36 -5.15 -17.15
C LEU A 310 21.11 -4.64 -18.58
N TRP A 311 22.15 -4.22 -19.30
CA TRP A 311 21.99 -3.66 -20.65
C TRP A 311 21.37 -4.67 -21.62
N GLU A 312 21.79 -5.94 -21.56
CA GLU A 312 21.33 -6.99 -22.49
C GLU A 312 19.83 -7.29 -22.34
N SER A 313 19.24 -6.91 -21.19
CA SER A 313 17.82 -7.10 -20.90
C SER A 313 17.05 -5.77 -20.83
N ALA A 314 17.63 -4.66 -21.28
CA ALA A 314 17.01 -3.33 -21.21
C ALA A 314 15.72 -3.26 -22.03
N ASP A 315 15.73 -3.80 -23.26
CA ASP A 315 14.55 -3.84 -24.12
C ASP A 315 13.41 -4.68 -23.49
N LEU A 316 13.76 -5.78 -22.82
CA LEU A 316 12.80 -6.62 -22.11
C LEU A 316 12.12 -5.87 -20.97
N LEU A 317 12.87 -5.06 -20.21
CA LEU A 317 12.29 -4.17 -19.20
C LEU A 317 11.35 -3.15 -19.85
N GLY A 318 11.75 -2.55 -20.98
CA GLY A 318 10.91 -1.62 -21.73
C GLY A 318 9.54 -2.23 -22.09
N GLU A 319 9.53 -3.45 -22.62
CA GLU A 319 8.29 -4.18 -22.91
C GLU A 319 7.44 -4.45 -21.66
N ASP A 320 8.07 -4.79 -20.54
CA ASP A 320 7.38 -5.05 -19.27
C ASP A 320 6.77 -3.78 -18.66
N VAL A 321 7.46 -2.65 -18.80
CA VAL A 321 6.99 -1.31 -18.41
C VAL A 321 5.78 -0.92 -19.25
N GLU A 322 5.86 -1.10 -20.58
CA GLU A 322 4.75 -0.80 -21.48
C GLU A 322 3.49 -1.61 -21.17
N GLY A 323 3.67 -2.85 -20.71
CA GLY A 323 2.55 -3.72 -20.37
C GLY A 323 1.99 -3.54 -18.96
N LEU A 324 2.53 -2.65 -18.12
CA LEU A 324 2.19 -2.58 -16.68
C LEU A 324 0.73 -2.20 -16.45
N CYS A 325 0.27 -1.18 -17.17
CA CYS A 325 -1.06 -0.60 -17.09
C CYS A 325 -1.47 -0.07 -18.47
N ASP A 326 -2.69 0.45 -18.59
CA ASP A 326 -3.09 1.15 -19.82
C ASP A 326 -2.52 2.58 -19.85
N ILE A 327 -1.45 2.81 -20.63
CA ILE A 327 -0.71 4.09 -20.63
C ILE A 327 -1.58 5.28 -21.06
N ALA A 328 -2.49 5.09 -22.02
CA ALA A 328 -3.22 6.22 -22.60
C ALA A 328 -4.22 6.85 -21.60
N PRO A 329 -5.10 6.07 -20.93
CA PRO A 329 -5.92 6.58 -19.83
C PRO A 329 -5.11 7.16 -18.67
N MET A 330 -3.94 6.57 -18.37
CA MET A 330 -3.09 7.05 -17.29
C MET A 330 -2.49 8.43 -17.59
N LYS A 331 -1.94 8.63 -18.80
CA LYS A 331 -1.41 9.94 -19.24
C LYS A 331 -2.49 11.03 -19.31
N GLN A 332 -3.74 10.65 -19.57
CA GLN A 332 -4.84 11.60 -19.61
C GLN A 332 -5.29 12.05 -18.22
N HIS A 333 -5.19 11.15 -17.22
CA HIS A 333 -5.69 11.40 -15.87
C HIS A 333 -4.61 11.88 -14.90
N PHE A 334 -3.35 11.51 -15.13
CA PHE A 334 -2.22 11.80 -14.25
C PHE A 334 -1.12 12.56 -15.00
N ASP A 335 -0.94 13.84 -14.69
CA ASP A 335 0.03 14.72 -15.34
C ASP A 335 1.48 14.22 -15.21
N LEU A 336 1.82 13.59 -14.08
CA LEU A 336 3.18 13.14 -13.75
C LEU A 336 3.52 11.73 -14.28
N TRP A 337 2.70 11.14 -15.14
CA TRP A 337 2.85 9.74 -15.57
C TRP A 337 4.25 9.38 -16.09
N GLY A 338 4.90 10.28 -16.84
CA GLY A 338 6.24 10.04 -17.39
C GLY A 338 7.30 9.81 -16.31
N ASP A 339 7.25 10.59 -15.24
CA ASP A 339 8.22 10.53 -14.13
C ASP A 339 8.01 9.29 -13.26
N MET A 340 6.82 8.68 -13.30
CA MET A 340 6.49 7.46 -12.54
C MET A 340 7.25 6.23 -13.01
N LEU A 341 7.76 6.22 -14.24
CA LEU A 341 8.39 5.05 -14.86
C LEU A 341 9.92 5.16 -15.01
N VAL A 342 10.53 6.21 -14.44
CA VAL A 342 11.99 6.36 -14.40
C VAL A 342 12.57 5.48 -13.29
N PHE A 343 13.77 4.93 -13.53
CA PHE A 343 14.50 4.07 -12.60
C PHE A 343 15.89 4.64 -12.33
N ASP A 344 16.06 5.27 -11.17
CA ASP A 344 17.31 5.92 -10.76
C ASP A 344 18.17 4.98 -9.91
N CYS A 345 17.54 4.11 -9.13
CA CYS A 345 18.20 3.12 -8.28
C CYS A 345 17.54 1.73 -8.37
N MET A 346 18.18 0.73 -7.77
CA MET A 346 17.65 -0.65 -7.75
C MET A 346 16.30 -0.75 -7.03
N LEU A 347 16.06 0.08 -6.03
CA LEU A 347 14.79 0.15 -5.32
C LEU A 347 13.63 0.50 -6.25
N ASP A 348 13.85 1.39 -7.23
CA ASP A 348 12.82 1.78 -8.17
C ASP A 348 12.36 0.62 -9.04
N GLU A 349 13.32 -0.20 -9.52
CA GLU A 349 13.03 -1.39 -10.32
C GLU A 349 12.44 -2.51 -9.45
N LEU A 350 12.90 -2.67 -8.21
CA LEU A 350 12.33 -3.62 -7.26
C LEU A 350 10.85 -3.33 -6.98
N LEU A 351 10.48 -2.06 -6.74
CA LEU A 351 9.11 -1.64 -6.51
C LEU A 351 8.22 -1.80 -7.76
N PHE A 352 8.78 -1.56 -8.95
CA PHE A 352 8.11 -1.90 -10.21
C PHE A 352 7.80 -3.40 -10.27
N TRP A 353 8.76 -4.28 -9.93
CA TRP A 353 8.53 -5.72 -9.93
C TRP A 353 7.54 -6.16 -8.86
N ILE A 354 7.51 -5.53 -7.69
CA ILE A 354 6.48 -5.78 -6.67
C ILE A 354 5.08 -5.49 -7.24
N ALA A 355 4.89 -4.35 -7.90
CA ALA A 355 3.60 -4.01 -8.52
C ALA A 355 3.28 -4.94 -9.70
N ARG A 356 4.24 -5.15 -10.61
CA ARG A 356 4.11 -5.97 -11.82
C ARG A 356 3.79 -7.43 -11.54
N LEU A 357 4.36 -7.98 -10.46
CA LEU A 357 4.10 -9.34 -10.01
C LEU A 357 2.89 -9.43 -9.08
N THR A 358 2.07 -8.38 -9.00
CA THR A 358 0.85 -8.34 -8.16
C THR A 358 1.12 -8.62 -6.68
N PHE A 359 2.06 -7.87 -6.12
CA PHE A 359 2.36 -7.83 -4.69
C PHE A 359 2.70 -9.19 -4.07
N PRO A 360 3.80 -9.86 -4.50
CA PRO A 360 4.22 -11.12 -3.88
C PRO A 360 4.65 -10.90 -2.42
N GLN A 361 4.11 -11.71 -1.49
CA GLN A 361 4.37 -11.56 -0.06
C GLN A 361 5.87 -11.60 0.29
N GLN A 362 6.65 -12.46 -0.37
CA GLN A 362 8.09 -12.57 -0.11
C GLN A 362 8.86 -11.28 -0.46
N LEU A 363 8.47 -10.58 -1.52
CA LEU A 363 9.10 -9.31 -1.89
C LEU A 363 8.68 -8.16 -0.98
N ILE A 364 7.41 -8.17 -0.53
CA ILE A 364 6.91 -7.24 0.49
C ILE A 364 7.72 -7.42 1.77
N ASN A 365 7.84 -8.65 2.27
CA ASN A 365 8.60 -8.96 3.48
C ASN A 365 10.08 -8.58 3.36
N LEU A 366 10.71 -8.81 2.19
CA LEU A 366 12.09 -8.40 1.94
C LEU A 366 12.25 -6.89 2.04
N SER A 367 11.39 -6.13 1.35
CA SER A 367 11.51 -4.68 1.26
C SER A 367 11.11 -3.96 2.54
N LEU A 368 10.00 -4.36 3.18
CA LEU A 368 9.61 -3.83 4.48
C LEU A 368 10.65 -4.17 5.57
N GLY A 369 11.31 -5.33 5.47
CA GLY A 369 12.41 -5.71 6.36
C GLY A 369 13.64 -4.80 6.30
N LEU A 370 13.65 -3.75 5.48
CA LEU A 370 14.72 -2.77 5.38
C LEU A 370 14.32 -1.39 5.94
N PHE A 371 13.09 -1.23 6.45
CA PHE A 371 12.53 0.06 6.89
C PHE A 371 13.24 0.69 8.09
N SER A 372 14.08 -0.08 8.79
CA SER A 372 14.95 0.47 9.84
C SER A 372 16.00 1.45 9.30
N HIS A 373 16.29 1.45 8.00
CA HIS A 373 17.17 2.41 7.37
C HIS A 373 16.36 3.62 6.88
N HIS A 374 16.50 4.76 7.56
CA HIS A 374 15.69 5.97 7.35
C HIS A 374 15.63 6.45 5.88
N GLU A 375 16.78 6.61 5.22
CA GLU A 375 16.81 7.06 3.82
C GLU A 375 16.13 6.06 2.87
N TYR A 376 16.31 4.76 3.11
CA TYR A 376 15.66 3.72 2.32
C TYR A 376 14.15 3.78 2.49
N ALA A 377 13.65 3.90 3.73
CA ALA A 377 12.22 3.97 4.02
C ALA A 377 11.57 5.20 3.37
N HIS A 378 12.24 6.35 3.40
CA HIS A 378 11.77 7.57 2.76
C HIS A 378 11.74 7.42 1.22
N ARG A 379 12.83 6.97 0.59
CA ARG A 379 12.90 6.72 -0.86
C ARG A 379 11.88 5.67 -1.32
N TYR A 380 11.68 4.63 -0.51
CA TYR A 380 10.65 3.61 -0.73
C TYR A 380 9.27 4.25 -0.77
N ALA A 381 8.95 5.11 0.19
CA ALA A 381 7.65 5.75 0.29
C ALA A 381 7.34 6.66 -0.90
N VAL A 382 8.29 7.53 -1.25
CA VAL A 382 8.18 8.39 -2.43
C VAL A 382 7.95 7.55 -3.68
N ARG A 383 8.74 6.48 -3.88
CA ARG A 383 8.64 5.64 -5.07
C ARG A 383 7.35 4.82 -5.11
N PHE A 384 6.94 4.24 -3.99
CA PHE A 384 5.71 3.47 -3.88
C PHE A 384 4.50 4.32 -4.28
N PHE A 385 4.40 5.54 -3.73
CA PHE A 385 3.29 6.43 -4.07
C PHE A 385 3.38 6.94 -5.50
N LYS A 386 4.57 7.21 -6.06
CA LYS A 386 4.71 7.52 -7.50
C LYS A 386 4.16 6.39 -8.40
N LEU A 387 4.26 5.13 -7.99
CA LEU A 387 3.69 3.98 -8.72
C LEU A 387 2.22 3.70 -8.39
N TYR A 388 1.65 4.36 -7.38
CA TYR A 388 0.29 4.11 -6.89
C TYR A 388 -0.80 4.23 -7.96
N PRO A 389 -0.74 5.20 -8.90
CA PRO A 389 -1.69 5.25 -10.00
C PRO A 389 -1.68 3.97 -10.87
N ALA A 390 -0.51 3.39 -11.13
CA ALA A 390 -0.39 2.13 -11.87
C ALA A 390 -0.98 0.95 -11.07
N VAL A 391 -0.78 0.94 -9.74
CA VAL A 391 -1.39 -0.05 -8.84
C VAL A 391 -2.91 0.00 -8.90
N VAL A 392 -3.49 1.21 -8.94
CA VAL A 392 -4.93 1.41 -9.06
C VAL A 392 -5.46 0.88 -10.39
N ASP A 393 -4.76 1.10 -11.51
CA ASP A 393 -5.15 0.53 -12.80
C ASP A 393 -5.08 -1.00 -12.82
N ILE A 394 -4.06 -1.60 -12.21
CA ILE A 394 -3.93 -3.05 -12.07
C ILE A 394 -5.14 -3.62 -11.32
N VAL A 395 -5.48 -3.04 -10.17
CA VAL A 395 -6.62 -3.49 -9.36
C VAL A 395 -7.96 -3.27 -10.08
N ARG A 396 -8.13 -2.14 -10.77
CA ARG A 396 -9.32 -1.85 -11.58
C ARG A 396 -9.51 -2.90 -12.68
N ARG A 397 -8.49 -3.15 -13.50
CA ARG A 397 -8.52 -4.14 -14.58
C ARG A 397 -8.74 -5.56 -14.06
N LEU A 398 -8.14 -5.91 -12.93
CA LEU A 398 -8.36 -7.21 -12.29
C LEU A 398 -9.82 -7.37 -11.84
N SER A 399 -10.38 -6.35 -11.20
CA SER A 399 -11.79 -6.33 -10.76
C SER A 399 -12.74 -6.49 -11.95
N GLU A 400 -12.44 -5.82 -13.05
CA GLU A 400 -13.22 -5.92 -14.29
C GLU A 400 -13.13 -7.29 -14.94
N ALA A 401 -11.98 -7.96 -14.88
CA ALA A 401 -11.73 -9.25 -15.53
C ALA A 401 -12.20 -10.47 -14.71
N LEU A 402 -12.39 -10.33 -13.40
CA LEU A 402 -12.65 -11.45 -12.48
C LEU A 402 -13.87 -12.31 -12.87
N HIS A 403 -14.90 -11.72 -13.48
CA HIS A 403 -16.08 -12.45 -13.95
C HIS A 403 -15.81 -13.42 -15.11
N ALA A 404 -14.70 -13.25 -15.85
CA ALA A 404 -14.27 -14.16 -16.91
C ALA A 404 -13.46 -15.35 -16.37
N PHE A 405 -12.99 -15.27 -15.12
CA PHE A 405 -12.11 -16.28 -14.54
C PHE A 405 -12.90 -17.53 -14.16
N SER A 406 -12.23 -18.69 -14.23
CA SER A 406 -12.72 -19.93 -13.65
C SER A 406 -12.91 -19.80 -12.13
N MET A 407 -13.79 -20.61 -11.52
CA MET A 407 -14.03 -20.57 -10.06
C MET A 407 -12.74 -20.74 -9.26
N MET A 408 -11.89 -21.71 -9.64
CA MET A 408 -10.58 -21.95 -9.00
C MET A 408 -9.66 -20.72 -9.11
N ASN A 409 -9.61 -20.07 -10.27
CA ASN A 409 -8.77 -18.88 -10.46
C ASN A 409 -9.30 -17.66 -9.71
N ARG A 410 -10.61 -17.54 -9.49
CA ARG A 410 -11.19 -16.46 -8.66
C ARG A 410 -10.78 -16.58 -7.20
N GLU A 411 -10.76 -17.79 -6.66
CA GLU A 411 -10.30 -18.02 -5.28
C GLU A 411 -8.80 -17.73 -5.15
N LYS A 412 -8.01 -18.10 -6.16
CA LYS A 412 -6.56 -17.89 -6.18
C LYS A 412 -6.17 -16.42 -6.34
N TYR A 413 -6.79 -15.69 -7.27
CA TYR A 413 -6.46 -14.30 -7.60
C TYR A 413 -7.51 -13.35 -7.02
N SER A 414 -7.63 -13.36 -5.70
CA SER A 414 -8.58 -12.50 -4.98
C SER A 414 -8.10 -11.05 -4.98
N VAL A 415 -8.92 -10.15 -5.53
CA VAL A 415 -8.72 -8.69 -5.47
C VAL A 415 -8.56 -8.23 -4.02
N ASN A 416 -9.35 -8.81 -3.11
CA ASN A 416 -9.29 -8.46 -1.69
C ASN A 416 -7.91 -8.78 -1.09
N GLN A 417 -7.34 -9.97 -1.39
CA GLN A 417 -6.02 -10.34 -0.89
C GLN A 417 -4.91 -9.42 -1.41
N ILE A 418 -4.98 -9.04 -2.69
CA ILE A 418 -4.04 -8.07 -3.27
C ILE A 418 -4.21 -6.70 -2.58
N GLY A 419 -5.45 -6.26 -2.37
CA GLY A 419 -5.77 -5.04 -1.63
C GLY A 419 -5.20 -5.04 -0.20
N CYS A 420 -5.31 -6.14 0.53
CA CYS A 420 -4.71 -6.30 1.87
C CYS A 420 -3.19 -6.15 1.83
N ARG A 421 -2.52 -6.75 0.83
CA ARG A 421 -1.07 -6.62 0.68
C ARG A 421 -0.63 -5.21 0.33
N ILE A 422 -1.41 -4.49 -0.49
CA ILE A 422 -1.16 -3.07 -0.78
C ILE A 422 -1.29 -2.24 0.50
N ILE A 423 -2.37 -2.43 1.28
CA ILE A 423 -2.56 -1.74 2.56
C ILE A 423 -1.43 -2.06 3.55
N HIS A 424 -1.00 -3.32 3.60
CA HIS A 424 0.09 -3.72 4.49
C HIS A 424 1.38 -2.95 4.19
N VAL A 425 1.66 -2.64 2.91
CA VAL A 425 2.76 -1.77 2.53
C VAL A 425 2.46 -0.31 2.90
N SER A 426 1.37 0.25 2.39
CA SER A 426 1.02 1.67 2.55
C SER A 426 0.92 2.13 4.01
N VAL A 427 0.35 1.31 4.90
CA VAL A 427 0.17 1.63 6.32
C VAL A 427 1.49 1.83 7.08
N GLN A 428 2.57 1.20 6.62
CA GLN A 428 3.90 1.40 7.22
C GLN A 428 4.40 2.84 7.04
N MET A 429 3.90 3.55 6.02
CA MET A 429 4.25 4.93 5.72
C MET A 429 3.17 5.90 6.20
N LEU A 430 1.89 5.55 5.99
CA LEU A 430 0.75 6.41 6.29
C LEU A 430 0.40 6.46 7.79
N SER A 431 1.01 5.62 8.62
CA SER A 431 0.83 5.65 10.09
C SER A 431 1.54 6.82 10.77
N SER A 432 2.43 7.54 10.07
CA SER A 432 3.19 8.67 10.60
C SER A 432 2.73 9.99 10.00
N GLU A 433 2.17 10.89 10.82
CA GLU A 433 1.72 12.23 10.38
C GLU A 433 2.83 13.01 9.70
N GLN A 434 4.05 12.99 10.28
CA GLN A 434 5.20 13.69 9.73
C GLN A 434 5.57 13.16 8.33
N THR A 435 5.56 11.83 8.16
CA THR A 435 5.84 11.19 6.86
C THR A 435 4.78 11.58 5.84
N CYS A 436 3.49 11.55 6.20
CA CYS A 436 2.40 11.95 5.32
C CYS A 436 2.55 13.40 4.81
N LEU A 437 2.85 14.35 5.71
CA LEU A 437 3.02 15.76 5.35
C LEU A 437 4.28 16.00 4.52
N ALA A 438 5.37 15.27 4.79
CA ALA A 438 6.60 15.34 4.00
C ALA A 438 6.35 14.85 2.56
N LEU A 439 5.70 13.70 2.40
CA LEU A 439 5.32 13.15 1.09
C LEU A 439 4.35 14.06 0.34
N ASP A 440 3.37 14.67 1.02
CA ASP A 440 2.48 15.66 0.40
C ASP A 440 3.27 16.87 -0.13
N THR A 441 4.22 17.36 0.65
CA THR A 441 5.05 18.51 0.27
C THR A 441 5.98 18.19 -0.90
N GLU A 442 6.55 16.99 -0.94
CA GLU A 442 7.52 16.59 -1.96
C GLU A 442 6.87 16.18 -3.28
N MET A 443 5.76 15.45 -3.23
CA MET A 443 5.19 14.79 -4.42
C MET A 443 3.66 14.89 -4.54
N GLY A 444 2.99 15.68 -3.69
CA GLY A 444 1.53 15.86 -3.76
C GLY A 444 0.74 14.60 -3.42
N LEU A 445 1.17 13.86 -2.40
CA LEU A 445 0.53 12.61 -1.92
C LEU A 445 -0.99 12.72 -1.83
N LEU A 446 -1.53 13.77 -1.20
CA LEU A 446 -2.97 13.89 -0.98
C LEU A 446 -3.75 14.01 -2.30
N GLN A 447 -3.26 14.86 -3.20
CA GLN A 447 -3.84 15.00 -4.54
C GLN A 447 -3.76 13.68 -5.30
N MET A 448 -2.64 12.98 -5.23
CA MET A 448 -2.44 11.68 -5.89
C MET A 448 -3.42 10.61 -5.42
N ILE A 449 -3.74 10.56 -4.12
CA ILE A 449 -4.74 9.65 -3.57
C ILE A 449 -6.15 10.03 -4.07
N PHE A 450 -6.50 11.31 -4.11
CA PHE A 450 -7.79 11.75 -4.64
C PHE A 450 -7.93 11.49 -6.14
N ASP A 451 -6.89 11.74 -6.93
CA ASP A 451 -6.89 11.46 -8.37
C ASP A 451 -7.00 9.95 -8.63
N SER A 452 -6.32 9.13 -7.82
CA SER A 452 -6.42 7.68 -7.86
C SER A 452 -7.84 7.19 -7.56
N LEU A 453 -8.49 7.79 -6.56
CA LEU A 453 -9.88 7.50 -6.22
C LEU A 453 -10.83 7.89 -7.37
N GLN A 454 -10.64 9.07 -7.97
CA GLN A 454 -11.40 9.50 -9.14
C GLN A 454 -11.20 8.55 -10.33
N TYR A 455 -9.97 8.14 -10.61
CA TYR A 455 -9.66 7.22 -11.70
C TYR A 455 -10.39 5.88 -11.54
N LEU A 456 -10.49 5.38 -10.31
CA LEU A 456 -11.16 4.12 -10.02
C LEU A 456 -12.67 4.17 -10.29
N PHE A 457 -13.31 5.31 -10.03
CA PHE A 457 -14.76 5.45 -10.15
C PHE A 457 -15.22 6.13 -11.45
N LYS A 458 -14.33 6.71 -12.26
CA LYS A 458 -14.67 7.55 -13.42
C LYS A 458 -15.67 6.91 -14.40
N ASP A 459 -15.50 5.64 -14.72
CA ASP A 459 -16.34 4.91 -15.69
C ASP A 459 -17.61 4.33 -15.05
N MET A 460 -17.77 4.53 -13.74
CA MET A 460 -18.88 4.00 -12.93
C MET A 460 -19.91 5.06 -12.55
N LEU A 461 -19.71 6.31 -13.00
CA LEU A 461 -20.62 7.42 -12.74
C LEU A 461 -21.77 7.45 -13.75
N HIS A 462 -22.95 7.83 -13.29
CA HIS A 462 -24.12 8.12 -14.12
C HIS A 462 -24.89 9.29 -13.54
N ASP A 463 -25.66 9.98 -14.38
CA ASP A 463 -26.51 11.08 -13.91
C ASP A 463 -27.65 10.56 -13.03
N SER A 464 -27.95 11.30 -11.96
CA SER A 464 -28.96 10.94 -10.97
C SER A 464 -30.37 11.05 -11.52
N ASP A 465 -31.14 9.97 -11.39
CA ASP A 465 -32.59 9.97 -11.62
C ASP A 465 -33.37 10.72 -10.53
N MET A 466 -32.73 11.16 -9.44
CA MET A 466 -33.40 11.88 -8.35
C MET A 466 -33.83 13.29 -8.75
N THR A 467 -33.14 13.89 -9.72
CA THR A 467 -33.48 15.18 -10.36
C THR A 467 -34.86 15.12 -11.05
N LEU A 468 -35.30 13.90 -11.41
CA LEU A 468 -36.57 13.64 -12.08
C LEU A 468 -37.73 13.40 -11.11
N ALA A 469 -37.45 13.23 -9.80
CA ALA A 469 -38.45 12.89 -8.78
C ALA A 469 -39.70 13.80 -8.79
N PRO A 470 -39.58 15.14 -8.92
CA PRO A 470 -40.74 16.04 -8.98
C PRO A 470 -41.69 15.82 -10.17
N LEU A 471 -41.19 15.20 -11.25
CA LEU A 471 -41.89 15.08 -12.53
C LEU A 471 -42.59 13.72 -12.70
N PHE A 472 -42.21 12.69 -11.93
CA PHE A 472 -42.73 11.32 -12.10
C PHE A 472 -44.25 11.18 -11.89
N ARG A 473 -44.90 12.11 -11.17
CA ARG A 473 -46.37 12.13 -11.05
C ARG A 473 -47.07 12.52 -12.36
N HIS A 474 -46.35 13.17 -13.28
CA HIS A 474 -46.90 13.81 -14.47
C HIS A 474 -46.35 13.24 -15.79
N MET A 475 -45.22 12.53 -15.77
CA MET A 475 -44.60 11.96 -16.97
C MET A 475 -45.20 10.59 -17.30
N THR A 476 -45.57 10.39 -18.57
CA THR A 476 -46.21 9.15 -19.04
C THR A 476 -45.34 8.33 -19.98
N ASN A 477 -44.20 8.86 -20.44
CA ASN A 477 -43.24 8.18 -21.31
C ASN A 477 -41.79 8.65 -21.08
N GLN A 478 -40.80 7.92 -21.63
CA GLN A 478 -39.36 8.16 -21.44
C GLN A 478 -38.82 9.42 -22.17
N ASP A 479 -39.48 9.89 -23.23
CA ASP A 479 -39.02 11.07 -23.98
C ASP A 479 -39.31 12.37 -23.22
N GLU A 480 -40.39 12.41 -22.43
CA GLU A 480 -40.72 13.51 -21.49
C GLU A 480 -39.71 13.63 -20.34
N VAL A 481 -39.12 12.50 -19.93
CA VAL A 481 -38.09 12.42 -18.88
C VAL A 481 -36.80 13.08 -19.34
N ALA A 482 -36.34 12.78 -20.56
CA ALA A 482 -35.10 13.31 -21.12
C ALA A 482 -35.14 14.83 -21.35
N GLN A 483 -36.30 15.40 -21.67
CA GLN A 483 -36.47 16.84 -21.93
C GLN A 483 -36.58 17.69 -20.65
N ALA A 484 -36.77 17.06 -19.49
CA ALA A 484 -37.03 17.74 -18.23
C ALA A 484 -35.84 17.73 -17.25
N ILE A 485 -34.72 17.10 -17.63
CA ILE A 485 -33.44 17.16 -16.91
C ILE A 485 -32.81 18.53 -17.20
N HIS A 486 -32.78 19.41 -16.21
CA HIS A 486 -32.17 20.75 -16.33
C HIS A 486 -30.75 20.82 -15.74
N THR A 487 -30.41 19.90 -14.85
CA THR A 487 -29.15 19.82 -14.11
C THR A 487 -28.80 18.35 -13.89
N THR A 488 -27.52 18.00 -14.00
CA THR A 488 -27.05 16.63 -13.80
C THR A 488 -26.28 16.52 -12.49
N TRP A 489 -26.52 15.44 -11.74
CA TRP A 489 -25.78 15.12 -10.52
C TRP A 489 -25.16 13.73 -10.66
N PRO A 490 -23.82 13.59 -10.73
CA PRO A 490 -23.19 12.30 -10.97
C PRO A 490 -23.24 11.42 -9.72
N LEU A 491 -23.58 10.14 -9.91
CA LEU A 491 -23.68 9.13 -8.88
C LEU A 491 -22.94 7.84 -9.25
N VAL A 492 -22.35 7.17 -8.25
CA VAL A 492 -21.83 5.82 -8.44
C VAL A 492 -22.97 4.87 -8.78
N ARG A 493 -22.85 4.16 -9.89
CA ARG A 493 -23.73 3.04 -10.22
C ARG A 493 -23.34 1.83 -9.38
N CYS A 494 -24.21 1.41 -8.45
CA CYS A 494 -23.98 0.19 -7.66
C CYS A 494 -24.32 -1.09 -8.44
N LYS A 495 -25.36 -1.06 -9.28
CA LYS A 495 -25.81 -2.23 -10.05
C LYS A 495 -24.83 -2.61 -11.16
N GLY A 496 -24.39 -3.87 -11.17
CA GLY A 496 -23.45 -4.39 -12.17
C GLY A 496 -22.02 -3.87 -12.02
N ASN A 497 -21.72 -3.19 -10.91
CA ASN A 497 -20.41 -2.61 -10.66
C ASN A 497 -19.40 -3.68 -10.24
N ARG A 498 -18.46 -3.98 -11.14
CA ARG A 498 -17.47 -5.05 -10.94
C ARG A 498 -16.42 -4.69 -9.91
N ILE A 499 -16.07 -3.40 -9.80
CA ILE A 499 -15.11 -2.90 -8.80
C ILE A 499 -15.70 -3.05 -7.39
N LEU A 500 -16.95 -2.65 -7.20
CA LEU A 500 -17.65 -2.82 -5.92
C LEU A 500 -17.80 -4.30 -5.56
N HIS A 501 -18.22 -5.14 -6.52
CA HIS A 501 -18.39 -6.57 -6.29
C HIS A 501 -17.07 -7.27 -5.95
N ALA A 502 -15.95 -6.80 -6.49
CA ALA A 502 -14.62 -7.36 -6.20
C ALA A 502 -13.96 -6.72 -4.95
N ASN A 503 -14.61 -5.75 -4.30
CA ASN A 503 -14.02 -4.92 -3.24
C ASN A 503 -12.74 -4.18 -3.68
N GLY A 504 -12.62 -3.86 -4.97
CA GLY A 504 -11.40 -3.30 -5.58
C GLY A 504 -11.07 -1.86 -5.21
N TYR A 505 -11.94 -1.19 -4.45
CA TYR A 505 -11.73 0.18 -3.94
C TYR A 505 -11.17 0.22 -2.52
N TRP A 506 -11.20 -0.92 -1.81
CA TRP A 506 -10.96 -0.97 -0.37
C TRP A 506 -9.55 -0.53 0.03
N PHE A 507 -8.54 -0.81 -0.79
CA PHE A 507 -7.16 -0.40 -0.47
C PHE A 507 -6.97 1.12 -0.46
N VAL A 508 -7.57 1.84 -1.43
CA VAL A 508 -7.56 3.31 -1.46
C VAL A 508 -8.35 3.89 -0.28
N MET A 509 -9.44 3.22 0.12
CA MET A 509 -10.20 3.64 1.32
C MET A 509 -9.36 3.51 2.59
N GLY A 510 -8.68 2.38 2.78
CA GLY A 510 -7.81 2.16 3.93
C GLY A 510 -6.70 3.21 4.01
N ASP A 511 -6.13 3.59 2.88
CA ASP A 511 -5.12 4.65 2.80
C ASP A 511 -5.69 6.03 3.14
N LEU A 512 -6.89 6.34 2.64
CA LEU A 512 -7.61 7.57 2.99
C LEU A 512 -7.98 7.62 4.48
N HIS A 513 -8.36 6.48 5.08
CA HIS A 513 -8.65 6.39 6.53
C HIS A 513 -7.42 6.71 7.36
N ASN A 514 -6.27 6.15 6.99
CA ASN A 514 -5.00 6.42 7.67
C ASN A 514 -4.60 7.90 7.54
N LEU A 515 -4.72 8.47 6.34
CA LEU A 515 -4.43 9.90 6.11
C LEU A 515 -5.31 10.81 6.95
N LEU A 516 -6.63 10.60 6.94
CA LEU A 516 -7.57 11.45 7.68
C LEU A 516 -7.51 11.23 9.20
N SER A 517 -6.85 10.17 9.67
CA SER A 517 -6.65 9.96 11.11
C SER A 517 -5.69 10.98 11.75
N HIS A 518 -4.92 11.71 10.93
CA HIS A 518 -3.93 12.69 11.38
C HIS A 518 -4.50 14.11 11.36
N PRO A 519 -4.58 14.82 12.50
CA PRO A 519 -5.17 16.15 12.59
C PRO A 519 -4.56 17.18 11.62
N HIS A 520 -3.24 17.23 11.45
CA HIS A 520 -2.59 18.21 10.57
C HIS A 520 -2.74 17.86 9.08
N VAL A 521 -2.99 16.58 8.74
CA VAL A 521 -3.38 16.19 7.39
C VAL A 521 -4.81 16.68 7.09
N VAL A 522 -5.72 16.55 8.05
CA VAL A 522 -7.08 17.14 7.96
C VAL A 522 -6.99 18.66 7.82
N GLU A 523 -6.15 19.33 8.60
CA GLU A 523 -5.90 20.78 8.48
C GLU A 523 -5.42 21.15 7.07
N ARG A 524 -4.48 20.38 6.52
CA ARG A 524 -3.92 20.59 5.17
C ARG A 524 -5.00 20.51 4.10
N ILE A 525 -5.86 19.49 4.15
CA ILE A 525 -6.96 19.27 3.19
C ILE A 525 -7.96 20.44 3.24
N PHE A 526 -8.43 20.81 4.44
CA PHE A 526 -9.47 21.83 4.60
C PHE A 526 -8.93 23.27 4.72
N SER A 527 -7.62 23.46 4.63
CA SER A 527 -7.01 24.76 4.35
C SER A 527 -6.86 25.01 2.86
N GLN A 528 -6.86 23.95 2.04
CA GLN A 528 -6.84 24.01 0.58
C GLN A 528 -8.18 23.52 -0.01
N CYS A 529 -9.28 24.17 0.38
CA CYS A 529 -10.62 23.73 0.02
C CYS A 529 -10.85 23.65 -1.51
N ASP A 530 -10.26 24.57 -2.27
CA ASP A 530 -10.45 24.66 -3.73
C ASP A 530 -9.77 23.51 -4.50
N THR A 531 -8.83 22.80 -3.87
CA THR A 531 -8.08 21.69 -4.49
C THR A 531 -8.31 20.38 -3.72
N LEU A 532 -7.63 20.20 -2.58
CA LEU A 532 -7.67 18.97 -1.79
C LEU A 532 -9.05 18.72 -1.17
N GLY A 533 -9.66 19.78 -0.61
CA GLY A 533 -11.03 19.71 -0.09
C GLY A 533 -12.02 19.32 -1.18
N ALA A 534 -11.96 19.96 -2.34
CA ALA A 534 -12.78 19.63 -3.50
C ALA A 534 -12.58 18.17 -3.96
N GLY A 535 -11.36 17.65 -3.93
CA GLY A 535 -11.04 16.25 -4.20
C GLY A 535 -11.77 15.29 -3.25
N TYR A 536 -11.70 15.56 -1.94
CA TYR A 536 -12.43 14.78 -0.93
C TYR A 536 -13.95 14.87 -1.13
N LEU A 537 -14.51 16.08 -1.25
CA LEU A 537 -15.94 16.27 -1.42
C LEU A 537 -16.47 15.65 -2.72
N SER A 538 -15.67 15.63 -3.80
CA SER A 538 -16.04 14.97 -5.06
C SER A 538 -16.40 13.50 -4.84
N SER A 539 -15.64 12.80 -3.99
CA SER A 539 -15.93 11.39 -3.66
C SER A 539 -17.26 11.22 -2.92
N LEU A 540 -17.60 12.15 -2.02
CA LEU A 540 -18.88 12.15 -1.29
C LEU A 540 -20.06 12.52 -2.19
N ARG A 541 -19.85 13.41 -3.18
CA ARG A 541 -20.88 13.83 -4.16
C ARG A 541 -21.44 12.63 -4.91
N TRP A 542 -20.59 11.67 -5.30
CA TRP A 542 -21.03 10.48 -6.03
C TRP A 542 -21.90 9.54 -5.20
N LEU A 543 -21.88 9.66 -3.87
CA LEU A 543 -22.70 8.88 -2.96
C LEU A 543 -23.98 9.60 -2.52
N GLN A 544 -24.04 10.93 -2.69
CA GLN A 544 -25.14 11.76 -2.25
C GLN A 544 -26.43 11.49 -3.06
N GLY A 545 -27.26 10.58 -2.55
CA GLY A 545 -28.52 10.18 -3.17
C GLY A 545 -28.47 8.93 -4.03
N ILE A 546 -27.45 8.07 -3.90
CA ILE A 546 -27.43 6.75 -4.57
C ILE A 546 -28.63 5.89 -4.13
N ASN A 547 -28.92 4.84 -4.90
CA ASN A 547 -30.00 3.88 -4.59
C ASN A 547 -31.36 4.55 -4.34
N HIS A 548 -31.65 5.63 -5.07
CA HIS A 548 -32.91 6.36 -4.97
C HIS A 548 -34.11 5.45 -5.28
N THR A 549 -35.13 5.48 -4.42
CA THR A 549 -36.29 4.58 -4.45
C THR A 549 -37.59 5.34 -4.61
N TYR A 550 -38.45 4.86 -5.50
CA TYR A 550 -39.82 5.36 -5.71
C TYR A 550 -40.86 4.40 -5.14
N ARG A 551 -41.87 4.92 -4.45
CA ARG A 551 -42.98 4.14 -3.88
C ARG A 551 -43.88 3.60 -5.00
N ILE A 552 -44.13 2.30 -4.98
CA ILE A 552 -45.01 1.64 -5.94
C ILE A 552 -46.44 1.62 -5.36
N ILE A 553 -47.33 2.43 -5.94
CA ILE A 553 -48.69 2.65 -5.42
C ILE A 553 -49.70 1.63 -6.02
N GLY A 554 -49.46 1.12 -7.23
CA GLY A 554 -50.33 0.16 -7.92
C GLY A 554 -49.58 -1.03 -8.51
N GLY A 555 -50.29 -2.07 -8.94
CA GLY A 555 -49.72 -3.31 -9.48
C GLY A 555 -49.45 -4.39 -8.44
N GLU A 556 -48.83 -5.48 -8.89
CA GLU A 556 -48.43 -6.62 -8.05
C GLU A 556 -47.17 -6.29 -7.22
N HIS A 557 -46.99 -7.04 -6.13
CA HIS A 557 -45.78 -6.96 -5.32
C HIS A 557 -44.56 -7.40 -6.14
N GLN A 558 -43.46 -6.65 -6.07
CA GLN A 558 -42.18 -7.02 -6.70
C GLN A 558 -41.56 -8.22 -5.96
N PRO A 559 -41.59 -9.44 -6.52
CA PRO A 559 -41.15 -10.65 -5.81
C PRO A 559 -39.64 -10.89 -5.90
N TRP A 560 -38.96 -10.27 -6.88
CA TRP A 560 -37.54 -10.45 -7.16
C TRP A 560 -36.84 -9.10 -7.26
N ASP A 561 -35.91 -8.85 -6.34
CA ASP A 561 -35.09 -7.65 -6.31
C ASP A 561 -33.61 -7.96 -6.03
N ASP A 562 -32.74 -7.15 -6.64
CA ASP A 562 -31.29 -7.29 -6.50
C ASP A 562 -30.82 -6.64 -5.19
N THR A 563 -30.99 -7.39 -4.10
CA THR A 563 -30.64 -6.94 -2.75
C THR A 563 -29.14 -6.68 -2.54
N PHE A 564 -28.27 -7.22 -3.41
CA PHE A 564 -26.83 -6.96 -3.35
C PHE A 564 -26.50 -5.48 -3.60
N VAL A 565 -27.26 -4.81 -4.46
CA VAL A 565 -27.09 -3.37 -4.75
C VAL A 565 -27.23 -2.53 -3.47
N MET A 566 -28.13 -2.92 -2.56
CA MET A 566 -28.32 -2.21 -1.29
C MET A 566 -27.14 -2.42 -0.36
N ASN A 567 -26.73 -3.67 -0.19
CA ASN A 567 -25.60 -3.99 0.67
C ASN A 567 -24.34 -3.25 0.19
N HIS A 568 -24.04 -3.29 -1.11
CA HIS A 568 -22.89 -2.56 -1.66
C HIS A 568 -23.00 -1.05 -1.47
N GLY A 569 -24.18 -0.44 -1.61
CA GLY A 569 -24.35 1.00 -1.38
C GLY A 569 -24.09 1.41 0.07
N PHE A 570 -24.63 0.64 1.03
CA PHE A 570 -24.42 0.90 2.46
C PHE A 570 -22.96 0.63 2.88
N THR A 571 -22.35 -0.46 2.42
CA THR A 571 -20.93 -0.73 2.66
C THR A 571 -20.06 0.37 2.05
N LEU A 572 -20.31 0.77 0.81
CA LEU A 572 -19.53 1.82 0.15
C LEU A 572 -19.63 3.15 0.88
N GLU A 573 -20.82 3.59 1.30
CA GLU A 573 -20.95 4.82 2.10
C GLU A 573 -20.32 4.66 3.48
N TYR A 574 -20.45 3.51 4.12
CA TYR A 574 -19.79 3.28 5.41
C TYR A 574 -18.27 3.44 5.28
N GLU A 575 -17.66 2.78 4.29
CA GLU A 575 -16.21 2.84 4.09
C GLU A 575 -15.75 4.22 3.58
N LEU A 576 -16.38 4.81 2.57
CA LEU A 576 -15.91 6.08 1.98
C LEU A 576 -16.28 7.31 2.83
N SER A 577 -17.41 7.28 3.53
CA SER A 577 -17.96 8.42 4.26
C SER A 577 -17.84 8.28 5.76
N ALA A 578 -18.35 7.21 6.38
CA ALA A 578 -18.51 7.17 7.84
C ALA A 578 -17.19 7.30 8.61
N THR A 579 -16.19 6.48 8.29
CA THR A 579 -14.88 6.52 8.95
C THR A 579 -14.17 7.85 8.70
N CYS A 580 -14.15 8.30 7.44
CA CYS A 580 -13.54 9.57 7.03
C CYS A 580 -14.18 10.78 7.73
N MET A 581 -15.51 10.78 7.89
CA MET A 581 -16.28 11.82 8.58
C MET A 581 -15.83 11.95 10.02
N TYR A 582 -15.76 10.84 10.76
CA TYR A 582 -15.36 10.84 12.16
C TYR A 582 -13.92 11.29 12.33
N ASN A 583 -13.01 10.76 11.52
CA ASN A 583 -11.60 11.13 11.56
C ASN A 583 -11.40 12.63 11.26
N SER A 584 -12.09 13.15 10.24
CA SER A 584 -12.02 14.57 9.87
C SER A 584 -12.54 15.48 10.99
N VAL A 585 -13.74 15.19 11.53
CA VAL A 585 -14.33 16.01 12.59
C VAL A 585 -13.51 15.92 13.88
N GLN A 586 -12.99 14.74 14.22
CA GLN A 586 -12.13 14.55 15.38
C GLN A 586 -10.81 15.32 15.23
N GLY A 587 -10.15 15.25 14.07
CA GLY A 587 -8.95 16.02 13.79
C GLY A 587 -9.17 17.52 13.94
N LEU A 588 -10.27 18.05 13.39
CA LEU A 588 -10.65 19.46 13.56
C LEU A 588 -10.89 19.83 15.03
N PHE A 589 -11.51 18.94 15.81
CA PHE A 589 -11.72 19.15 17.25
C PHE A 589 -10.40 19.22 18.01
N GLU A 590 -9.45 18.33 17.72
CA GLU A 590 -8.15 18.23 18.36
C GLU A 590 -7.24 19.43 18.09
N LEU A 591 -7.25 19.95 16.85
CA LEU A 591 -6.51 21.16 16.48
C LEU A 591 -6.94 22.39 17.28
N ARG A 592 -8.19 22.40 17.79
CA ARG A 592 -8.79 23.55 18.51
C ARG A 592 -8.85 24.85 17.69
N GLN A 593 -8.74 24.76 16.36
CA GLN A 593 -8.75 25.90 15.45
C GLN A 593 -10.15 26.13 14.85
N GLY A 594 -10.76 27.28 15.14
CA GLY A 594 -12.09 27.63 14.62
C GLY A 594 -12.12 27.89 13.11
N ASP A 595 -11.07 28.51 12.55
CA ASP A 595 -11.07 28.97 11.15
C ASP A 595 -11.14 27.82 10.13
N VAL A 596 -10.40 26.74 10.37
CA VAL A 596 -10.43 25.54 9.51
C VAL A 596 -11.79 24.84 9.60
N ALA A 597 -12.35 24.74 10.81
CA ALA A 597 -13.69 24.17 11.02
C ALA A 597 -14.79 24.99 10.33
N ARG A 598 -14.66 26.32 10.31
CA ARG A 598 -15.57 27.20 9.54
C ARG A 598 -15.46 26.94 8.04
N ARG A 599 -14.24 26.90 7.49
CA ARG A 599 -14.01 26.57 6.07
C ARG A 599 -14.56 25.20 5.69
N PHE A 600 -14.40 24.21 6.56
CA PHE A 600 -15.00 22.88 6.39
C PHE A 600 -16.53 23.01 6.22
N VAL A 601 -17.22 23.69 7.14
CA VAL A 601 -18.68 23.85 7.06
C VAL A 601 -19.11 24.65 5.83
N GLU A 602 -18.41 25.73 5.49
CA GLU A 602 -18.70 26.55 4.30
C GLU A 602 -18.54 25.75 3.00
N THR A 603 -17.52 24.89 2.92
CA THR A 603 -17.26 24.05 1.74
C THR A 603 -18.37 23.00 1.57
N PHE A 604 -18.76 22.33 2.66
CA PHE A 604 -19.88 21.38 2.63
C PHE A 604 -21.22 22.05 2.34
N ARG A 605 -21.44 23.27 2.86
CA ARG A 605 -22.60 24.11 2.54
C ARG A 605 -22.69 24.35 1.03
N GLY A 606 -21.61 24.81 0.40
CA GLY A 606 -21.59 25.11 -1.03
C GLY A 606 -21.95 23.89 -1.90
N VAL A 607 -21.36 22.72 -1.63
CA VAL A 607 -21.67 21.50 -2.39
C VAL A 607 -23.10 21.02 -2.17
N LEU A 608 -23.66 21.21 -0.97
CA LEU A 608 -25.07 20.91 -0.71
C LEU A 608 -26.02 21.88 -1.38
N GLU A 609 -25.67 23.16 -1.50
CA GLU A 609 -26.44 24.12 -2.29
C GLU A 609 -26.52 23.68 -3.75
N GLU A 610 -25.40 23.29 -4.36
CA GLU A 610 -25.38 22.71 -5.70
C GLU A 610 -26.28 21.46 -5.81
N TRP A 611 -26.28 20.60 -4.79
CA TRP A 611 -27.15 19.42 -4.77
C TRP A 611 -28.63 19.79 -4.66
N PHE A 612 -28.98 20.75 -3.80
CA PHE A 612 -30.35 21.23 -3.69
C PHE A 612 -30.82 21.87 -5.00
N GLU A 613 -29.98 22.67 -5.65
CA GLU A 613 -30.26 23.23 -6.97
C GLU A 613 -30.47 22.13 -8.03
N ALA A 614 -29.67 21.06 -7.99
CA ALA A 614 -29.86 19.91 -8.87
C ALA A 614 -31.22 19.21 -8.67
N LEU A 615 -31.81 19.30 -7.48
CA LEU A 615 -33.11 18.71 -7.15
C LEU A 615 -34.31 19.60 -7.49
N ILE A 616 -34.11 20.91 -7.68
CA ILE A 616 -35.20 21.84 -7.92
C ILE A 616 -35.71 21.68 -9.36
N CYS A 617 -36.90 21.11 -9.51
CA CYS A 617 -37.66 21.22 -10.75
C CYS A 617 -38.32 22.61 -10.83
N PRO A 618 -38.30 23.31 -11.99
CA PRO A 618 -38.96 24.62 -12.18
C PRO A 618 -40.45 24.66 -11.83
N ARG A 619 -41.11 23.49 -11.72
CA ARG A 619 -42.55 23.34 -11.46
C ARG A 619 -42.88 22.97 -10.01
N THR A 620 -41.89 22.74 -9.15
CA THR A 620 -42.10 22.44 -7.71
C THR A 620 -41.66 23.61 -6.82
N PRO A 621 -42.34 23.82 -5.68
CA PRO A 621 -41.88 24.79 -4.69
C PRO A 621 -40.45 24.43 -4.22
N PRO A 622 -39.55 25.41 -4.07
CA PRO A 622 -38.15 25.18 -3.69
C PRO A 622 -37.94 24.59 -2.28
N MET A 623 -39.03 24.35 -1.53
CA MET A 623 -39.06 23.89 -0.15
C MET A 623 -39.89 22.60 0.01
N SER A 624 -39.72 21.63 -0.88
CA SER A 624 -40.45 20.35 -0.78
C SER A 624 -39.64 19.16 -1.27
N CYS A 625 -39.75 18.03 -0.57
CA CYS A 625 -39.25 16.73 -1.02
C CYS A 625 -40.41 15.92 -1.63
N HIS A 626 -40.15 15.15 -2.68
CA HIS A 626 -41.19 14.35 -3.32
C HIS A 626 -41.74 13.28 -2.35
N PRO A 627 -43.08 13.23 -2.11
CA PRO A 627 -43.66 12.43 -1.02
C PRO A 627 -43.62 10.92 -1.29
N PHE A 628 -43.21 10.49 -2.48
CA PHE A 628 -43.14 9.08 -2.87
C PHE A 628 -41.73 8.63 -3.19
N SER A 629 -40.70 9.38 -2.81
CA SER A 629 -39.33 8.92 -3.03
C SER A 629 -38.40 9.18 -1.86
N VAL A 630 -37.26 8.47 -1.87
CA VAL A 630 -36.22 8.56 -0.84
C VAL A 630 -34.90 8.00 -1.35
N SER A 631 -33.80 8.56 -0.85
CA SER A 631 -32.53 7.86 -0.73
C SER A 631 -32.13 7.83 0.76
N PHE A 632 -31.53 6.72 1.19
CA PHE A 632 -30.95 6.59 2.53
C PHE A 632 -29.50 7.06 2.61
N HIS A 633 -28.94 7.52 1.48
CA HIS A 633 -27.53 7.86 1.35
C HIS A 633 -27.36 9.39 1.30
N LEU A 634 -27.01 9.98 2.44
CA LEU A 634 -26.89 11.44 2.63
C LEU A 634 -25.54 11.84 3.26
N PRO A 635 -24.39 11.37 2.72
CA PRO A 635 -23.08 11.58 3.34
C PRO A 635 -22.77 13.06 3.59
N LEU A 636 -23.10 13.98 2.67
CA LEU A 636 -22.83 15.41 2.84
C LEU A 636 -23.62 16.02 4.01
N HIS A 637 -24.89 15.60 4.18
CA HIS A 637 -25.71 16.06 5.31
C HIS A 637 -25.13 15.58 6.64
N ARG A 638 -24.67 14.33 6.67
CA ARG A 638 -24.15 13.68 7.87
C ARG A 638 -22.83 14.29 8.32
N HIS A 639 -21.97 14.67 7.38
CA HIS A 639 -20.73 15.41 7.69
C HIS A 639 -21.03 16.76 8.34
N LEU A 640 -21.97 17.53 7.80
CA LEU A 640 -22.40 18.78 8.44
C LEU A 640 -23.01 18.53 9.82
N SER A 641 -23.89 17.55 9.96
CA SER A 641 -24.50 17.19 11.24
C SER A 641 -23.46 16.91 12.32
N CYS A 642 -22.49 16.05 12.01
CA CYS A 642 -21.40 15.70 12.91
C CYS A 642 -20.54 16.92 13.25
N ALA A 643 -20.16 17.73 12.25
CA ALA A 643 -19.38 18.94 12.47
C ALA A 643 -20.09 19.93 13.39
N LEU A 644 -21.37 20.24 13.13
CA LEU A 644 -22.17 21.16 13.95
C LEU A 644 -22.35 20.64 15.38
N THR A 645 -22.49 19.33 15.55
CA THR A 645 -22.70 18.72 16.87
C THR A 645 -21.43 18.69 17.72
N GLN A 646 -20.31 18.31 17.11
CA GLN A 646 -19.04 18.07 17.82
C GLN A 646 -18.17 19.33 17.93
N LEU A 647 -18.19 20.21 16.91
CA LEU A 647 -17.31 21.38 16.85
C LEU A 647 -17.92 22.63 17.48
N LYS A 648 -19.15 22.56 18.01
CA LYS A 648 -19.86 23.72 18.62
C LYS A 648 -19.13 24.48 19.71
N HIS A 649 -18.12 23.84 20.33
CA HIS A 649 -17.30 24.41 21.38
C HIS A 649 -16.09 25.18 20.86
N LEU A 650 -15.78 25.07 19.56
CA LEU A 650 -14.70 25.82 18.93
C LEU A 650 -15.12 27.27 18.68
N PRO A 651 -14.16 28.22 18.69
CA PRO A 651 -14.43 29.62 18.37
C PRO A 651 -15.13 29.75 17.00
N GLY A 652 -16.22 30.52 16.95
CA GLY A 652 -16.97 30.75 15.70
C GLY A 652 -17.74 29.54 15.17
N MET A 653 -17.90 28.47 15.96
CA MET A 653 -18.68 27.28 15.60
C MET A 653 -19.89 27.08 16.52
N GLY A 654 -20.15 28.01 17.44
CA GLY A 654 -21.31 27.97 18.33
C GLY A 654 -22.64 27.95 17.57
N PHE A 655 -23.71 27.59 18.28
CA PHE A 655 -25.05 27.47 17.70
C PHE A 655 -25.53 28.76 17.00
N HIS A 656 -25.14 29.92 17.52
CA HIS A 656 -25.49 31.23 16.96
C HIS A 656 -24.38 31.86 16.11
N ASP A 657 -23.19 31.27 16.08
CA ASP A 657 -21.99 31.89 15.49
C ASP A 657 -21.43 31.10 14.30
N ASN A 658 -21.91 29.88 14.06
CA ASN A 658 -21.44 29.04 12.95
C ASN A 658 -21.85 29.60 11.58
N PRO A 659 -21.17 29.20 10.49
CA PRO A 659 -21.45 29.73 9.14
C PRO A 659 -22.87 29.53 8.61
N LEU A 660 -23.69 28.68 9.25
CA LEU A 660 -25.07 28.38 8.82
C LEU A 660 -26.13 29.10 9.67
N ALA A 661 -25.76 29.73 10.79
CA ALA A 661 -26.70 30.15 11.84
C ALA A 661 -27.80 31.11 11.33
N ASP A 662 -27.45 32.02 10.42
CA ASP A 662 -28.37 33.02 9.88
C ASP A 662 -29.08 32.59 8.58
N ASP A 663 -28.69 31.46 7.99
CA ASP A 663 -29.24 30.98 6.72
C ASP A 663 -30.42 30.03 6.93
N VAL A 664 -31.54 30.62 7.32
CA VAL A 664 -32.78 29.89 7.61
C VAL A 664 -33.25 29.07 6.40
N ASP A 665 -33.04 29.53 5.18
CA ASP A 665 -33.53 28.83 3.99
C ASP A 665 -32.65 27.62 3.66
N PHE A 666 -31.32 27.73 3.80
CA PHE A 666 -30.43 26.57 3.72
C PHE A 666 -30.76 25.55 4.81
N LEU A 667 -30.91 25.98 6.07
CA LEU A 667 -31.22 25.09 7.20
C LEU A 667 -32.54 24.34 6.98
N LYS A 668 -33.56 25.00 6.45
CA LYS A 668 -34.83 24.33 6.10
C LYS A 668 -34.62 23.27 5.02
N LYS A 669 -33.82 23.52 3.98
CA LYS A 669 -33.51 22.52 2.92
C LYS A 669 -32.74 21.34 3.49
N LEU A 670 -31.75 21.64 4.35
CA LEU A 670 -30.88 20.66 5.00
C LEU A 670 -31.67 19.60 5.79
N VAL A 671 -32.74 19.98 6.49
CA VAL A 671 -33.53 19.03 7.28
C VAL A 671 -34.51 18.18 6.47
N LEU A 672 -34.87 18.56 5.24
CA LEU A 672 -35.93 17.90 4.47
C LEU A 672 -35.66 16.41 4.23
N HIS A 673 -34.44 16.06 3.81
CA HIS A 673 -34.10 14.70 3.40
C HIS A 673 -33.92 13.75 4.59
N PRO A 674 -33.21 14.14 5.68
CA PRO A 674 -33.23 13.38 6.92
C PRO A 674 -34.66 13.19 7.48
N MET A 675 -35.50 14.23 7.47
CA MET A 675 -36.92 14.10 7.87
C MET A 675 -37.69 13.12 6.98
N ARG A 676 -37.44 13.11 5.67
CA ARG A 676 -38.10 12.18 4.73
C ARG A 676 -37.76 10.72 5.07
N ILE A 677 -36.52 10.43 5.45
CA ILE A 677 -36.12 9.09 5.92
C ILE A 677 -36.93 8.70 7.16
N GLN A 678 -37.07 9.60 8.15
CA GLN A 678 -37.86 9.33 9.36
C GLN A 678 -39.35 9.11 9.06
N ALA A 679 -39.93 9.90 8.15
CA ALA A 679 -41.30 9.71 7.71
C ALA A 679 -41.51 8.31 7.09
N ILE A 680 -40.59 7.85 6.25
CA ILE A 680 -40.69 6.54 5.58
C ILE A 680 -40.61 5.38 6.54
N ARG A 681 -39.80 5.48 7.61
CA ARG A 681 -39.80 4.45 8.65
C ARG A 681 -41.20 4.23 9.21
N THR A 682 -41.92 5.32 9.44
CA THR A 682 -43.32 5.29 9.92
C THR A 682 -44.27 4.80 8.82
N GLU A 683 -44.12 5.27 7.59
CA GLU A 683 -44.94 4.80 6.44
C GLU A 683 -44.79 3.29 6.21
N TYR A 684 -43.55 2.77 6.27
CA TYR A 684 -43.26 1.35 6.12
C TYR A 684 -43.92 0.52 7.22
N GLN A 685 -43.82 0.95 8.49
CA GLN A 685 -44.52 0.30 9.61
C GLN A 685 -46.05 0.29 9.44
N ASN A 686 -46.60 1.26 8.71
CA ASN A 686 -48.02 1.34 8.36
C ASN A 686 -48.34 0.65 7.01
N ASN A 687 -47.48 -0.25 6.54
CA ASN A 687 -47.66 -1.04 5.31
C ASN A 687 -47.88 -0.21 4.04
N MET A 688 -47.36 1.02 4.01
CA MET A 688 -47.52 1.90 2.84
C MET A 688 -46.62 1.50 1.67
N TRP A 689 -45.54 0.74 1.92
CA TRP A 689 -44.50 0.38 0.95
C TRP A 689 -44.49 -1.11 0.56
N VAL A 690 -45.60 -1.83 0.81
CA VAL A 690 -45.68 -3.30 0.62
C VAL A 690 -45.36 -3.80 -0.79
N ARG A 691 -45.48 -2.97 -1.82
CA ARG A 691 -45.22 -3.36 -3.22
C ARG A 691 -43.76 -3.20 -3.65
N ASN A 692 -42.94 -2.52 -2.85
CA ASN A 692 -41.55 -2.17 -3.17
C ASN A 692 -40.54 -3.33 -2.95
N GLY A 693 -41.00 -4.57 -2.73
CA GLY A 693 -40.12 -5.71 -2.54
C GLY A 693 -39.34 -5.68 -1.22
N ASN A 694 -38.28 -6.50 -1.16
CA ASN A 694 -37.32 -6.52 -0.06
C ASN A 694 -36.39 -5.29 -0.03
N PHE A 695 -36.26 -4.57 -1.13
CA PHE A 695 -35.36 -3.43 -1.29
C PHE A 695 -35.53 -2.41 -0.17
N ILE A 696 -36.77 -1.95 0.03
CA ILE A 696 -37.08 -0.95 1.07
C ILE A 696 -36.95 -1.54 2.48
N ARG A 697 -37.32 -2.82 2.65
CA ARG A 697 -37.21 -3.54 3.92
C ARG A 697 -35.75 -3.65 4.35
N LEU A 698 -34.87 -4.02 3.43
CA LEU A 698 -33.45 -4.18 3.68
C LEU A 698 -32.77 -2.83 3.93
N SER A 699 -33.13 -1.79 3.15
CA SER A 699 -32.62 -0.43 3.37
C SER A 699 -32.92 0.07 4.79
N LEU A 700 -34.16 -0.13 5.26
CA LEU A 700 -34.56 0.21 6.63
C LEU A 700 -33.84 -0.63 7.69
N ALA A 701 -33.65 -1.93 7.44
CA ALA A 701 -32.93 -2.81 8.35
C ALA A 701 -31.46 -2.38 8.49
N LEU A 702 -30.75 -2.14 7.37
CA LEU A 702 -29.36 -1.68 7.35
C LEU A 702 -29.22 -0.32 8.02
N TYR A 703 -30.08 0.65 7.67
CA TYR A 703 -30.07 1.99 8.26
C TYR A 703 -30.20 2.01 9.79
N THR A 704 -30.92 1.05 10.37
CA THR A 704 -31.12 0.93 11.81
C THR A 704 -30.18 -0.07 12.49
N GLN A 705 -29.31 -0.75 11.73
CA GLN A 705 -28.38 -1.72 12.26
C GLN A 705 -27.32 -1.02 13.12
N GLN A 706 -26.99 -1.58 14.28
CA GLN A 706 -26.19 -0.88 15.30
C GLN A 706 -24.90 -0.23 14.77
N HIS A 707 -24.12 -0.93 13.95
CA HIS A 707 -22.85 -0.42 13.42
C HIS A 707 -23.02 0.66 12.33
N ILE A 708 -24.13 0.67 11.59
CA ILE A 708 -24.44 1.71 10.57
C ILE A 708 -25.17 2.90 11.21
N SER A 709 -26.03 2.62 12.18
CA SER A 709 -26.91 3.63 12.79
C SER A 709 -26.14 4.79 13.43
N MET A 710 -24.94 4.52 13.96
CA MET A 710 -24.08 5.56 14.52
C MET A 710 -23.63 6.56 13.46
N SER A 711 -23.35 6.15 12.23
CA SER A 711 -22.87 7.05 11.17
C SER A 711 -23.98 7.57 10.24
N MET A 712 -25.19 7.02 10.35
CA MET A 712 -26.32 7.39 9.50
C MET A 712 -27.51 7.91 10.29
N LEU A 713 -28.18 7.04 11.06
CA LEU A 713 -29.39 7.40 11.81
C LEU A 713 -29.13 8.50 12.86
N LEU A 714 -28.05 8.39 13.62
CA LEU A 714 -27.74 9.36 14.67
C LEU A 714 -27.47 10.75 14.09
N PRO A 715 -26.57 10.95 13.10
CA PRO A 715 -26.38 12.24 12.44
C PRO A 715 -27.66 12.76 11.77
N ASP A 716 -28.48 11.89 11.17
CA ASP A 716 -29.77 12.28 10.58
C ASP A 716 -30.78 12.77 11.63
N VAL A 717 -30.69 12.31 12.88
CA VAL A 717 -31.53 12.79 14.00
C VAL A 717 -30.93 14.03 14.65
N ASP A 718 -29.61 14.07 14.79
CA ASP A 718 -28.91 15.20 15.43
C ASP A 718 -29.04 16.48 14.61
N ILE A 719 -29.08 16.40 13.28
CA ILE A 719 -29.32 17.57 12.42
C ILE A 719 -30.75 18.15 12.53
N LEU A 720 -31.69 17.35 13.06
CA LEU A 720 -33.09 17.77 13.30
C LEU A 720 -33.30 18.35 14.70
N ARG A 721 -32.37 18.07 15.62
CA ARG A 721 -32.39 18.56 17.00
C ARG A 721 -31.77 19.95 17.06
#